data_AF-A0AAQ4D3K1-F1
#
_entry.id   AF-A0AAQ4D3K1-F1
#
_cell.length_a   1.000
_cell.length_b   1.000
_cell.length_c   1.000
_cell.angle_alpha   90.00
_cell.angle_beta   90.00
_cell.angle_gamma   90.00
#
_symmetry.space_group_name_H-M   'P 1'
#
loop_
_entity.id
_entity.type
_entity.pdbx_description
1 polymer ?
#
loop_
_entity_poly.entity_id
_entity_poly.type
_entity_poly.pdbx_seq_one_letter_code
_entity_poly.pdbx_strand_id
1 'polypeptide(L)'
;MAECCEQVGLKAQASFSAGRLTLAAKMGRFWTAAALCLALTGLACFAQDPTYKGFSELLSKSYHVDVELTSIGSNESEFTREYHNREDGTGYFEILVQGMTSYMYYFQETDEEVTILDNTCTIFKLSEKAAAIDGKTVYAGPSANLYLLPPSEMKFVGPKTVRGVTANHFHGTYKDKLYDVYVRTGDWTENGIKKGEVPVRLEVVDKSGIEHAIYDFYNFEPYKPKIGEMNLKTGIGCEGKKNPSSKKLPTIPNQISFQYEIYYQAGSSPEEHVTVNKIWYDGTNKVARVELFQNSAQTTAEIHDFNSGVMYSFDKEGTCKIDHLSKSYFSLTMENREIETMKSPAQMLELVGNFYYVGQSVIRGVACDIWESVRTNVTIEGSSYDRLVTTFYFTSLQWFSAGAQMDKFVPLRRETAGSKPGSARQVWTPEIHAVNYFDFVEEDKLDETFLWNFDIRDCFITKTYLDLLFISDKNVTEDVFWQNRDTLLETIWEKLYTLPKISPLRIPKPQIGFLDDGSIHVVALLLPAPGAIASFVDTRNYFPGDNMKHLVKMPTQEECAQECLNDPKCMTFIYCDHECFFSPSNKPKDWGRPLTKRSCQRYSKADDNISETFVNNSEVVRVLQNEVQNGALVLKVADKQQSPATFKAVRINTDASPFNAQHSSGLYQVAFPEKVLSLEQDTTMSAVMLDGKNEITSVQQCYRNCITESGTECASFSYCPASKECRLSSINVLDDEQATKSLQTDTRCTVYARSYINMYEKFPGSVSRVGGDISKDNVPNENQCAQLCKHDKLVRCRGFEYCPGTKHCVLHEKHFLDIRPEDIINGTEACSHYAQKFSADYWEGAKGELDDPNSITISLISFEDCAKQCSLDPAGRCKSFNFCPGDDGPDRKCVLNSLSINDLGKDMKLKDSKNCYFYFQQDHVNDFIHYNQKQALAAPAKGYTSGGLGGLLFGMLILGLVFGVAGFTAFNYFRSRRGGADNTTVRFMRHEDNS
;
A
#
# COMPACT_ATOMS: atom_id res chain seq x y z
N MET A 1 -18.09 90.83 15.42
CA MET A 1 -19.58 90.82 15.28
C MET A 1 -20.02 91.34 13.90
N ALA A 2 -19.39 90.84 12.85
CA ALA A 2 -19.77 91.02 11.46
C ALA A 2 -19.04 89.90 10.69
N GLU A 3 -19.50 88.65 10.82
CA GLU A 3 -19.10 87.46 10.03
C GLU A 3 -19.74 86.17 10.60
N CYS A 4 -21.05 86.19 10.91
CA CYS A 4 -21.71 84.98 11.46
C CYS A 4 -23.15 84.80 10.97
N CYS A 5 -23.42 85.12 9.71
CA CYS A 5 -24.68 84.79 9.06
C CYS A 5 -24.50 84.65 7.55
N GLU A 6 -23.86 83.58 7.12
CA GLU A 6 -24.08 83.06 5.77
C GLU A 6 -24.03 81.53 5.80
N GLN A 7 -25.00 80.92 5.11
CA GLN A 7 -25.18 79.49 4.88
C GLN A 7 -25.92 78.66 5.94
N VAL A 8 -27.22 78.94 6.08
CA VAL A 8 -28.22 77.85 6.17
C VAL A 8 -29.03 77.87 4.89
N GLY A 9 -28.52 77.16 3.88
CA GLY A 9 -29.28 76.80 2.69
C GLY A 9 -30.25 75.68 3.04
N LEU A 10 -31.53 76.02 3.19
CA LEU A 10 -32.61 75.04 3.23
C LEU A 10 -33.63 75.38 2.14
N LYS A 11 -33.57 74.56 1.08
CA LYS A 11 -34.64 74.40 0.09
C LYS A 11 -35.90 73.94 0.81
N ALA A 12 -36.96 74.75 0.73
CA ALA A 12 -38.32 74.28 0.91
C ALA A 12 -39.14 74.71 -0.31
N GLN A 13 -39.49 73.73 -1.15
CA GLN A 13 -40.54 73.86 -2.15
C GLN A 13 -41.89 73.95 -1.43
N ALA A 14 -42.59 75.06 -1.59
CA ALA A 14 -44.04 75.12 -1.44
C ALA A 14 -44.62 76.27 -2.28
N SER A 15 -45.24 75.87 -3.39
CA SER A 15 -46.30 76.54 -4.16
C SER A 15 -46.92 77.81 -3.52
N PHE A 16 -46.79 78.95 -4.21
CA PHE A 16 -47.63 80.13 -4.01
C PHE A 16 -48.54 80.32 -5.23
N SER A 17 -49.85 80.20 -5.02
CA SER A 17 -50.88 80.72 -5.92
C SER A 17 -51.28 82.14 -5.49
N ALA A 18 -51.25 83.06 -6.45
CA ALA A 18 -52.01 84.31 -6.60
C ALA A 18 -52.56 85.00 -5.31
N GLY A 19 -52.03 86.19 -5.03
CA GLY A 19 -52.45 87.02 -3.91
C GLY A 19 -53.69 87.90 -4.15
N ARG A 20 -54.00 88.69 -3.12
CA ARG A 20 -54.56 90.05 -3.22
C ARG A 20 -54.53 90.76 -1.86
N LEU A 21 -53.93 91.95 -1.90
CA LEU A 21 -54.35 93.23 -1.31
C LEU A 21 -54.47 93.46 0.23
N THR A 22 -53.75 94.52 0.62
CA THR A 22 -54.14 95.68 1.46
C THR A 22 -54.06 95.66 2.98
N LEU A 23 -53.10 96.48 3.44
CA LEU A 23 -53.21 97.67 4.30
C LEU A 23 -53.67 97.56 5.77
N ALA A 24 -52.96 98.38 6.56
CA ALA A 24 -53.33 99.00 7.83
C ALA A 24 -53.10 98.19 9.12
N ALA A 25 -52.04 98.55 9.86
CA ALA A 25 -52.17 99.41 11.04
C ALA A 25 -50.83 99.48 11.79
N LYS A 26 -50.18 100.64 11.65
CA LYS A 26 -49.04 101.08 12.45
C LYS A 26 -49.54 101.53 13.82
N MET A 27 -48.65 101.43 14.81
CA MET A 27 -48.65 102.10 16.10
C MET A 27 -49.56 101.51 17.19
N GLY A 28 -48.98 100.54 17.90
CA GLY A 28 -49.47 100.11 19.22
C GLY A 28 -48.55 99.12 19.94
N ARG A 29 -47.24 99.10 19.64
CA ARG A 29 -46.28 98.17 20.26
C ARG A 29 -44.86 98.74 20.26
N PHE A 30 -44.63 99.79 21.07
CA PHE A 30 -43.27 100.30 21.31
C PHE A 30 -42.81 100.17 22.77
N TRP A 31 -43.66 99.63 23.66
CA TRP A 31 -43.33 99.42 25.08
C TRP A 31 -43.44 97.97 25.57
N THR A 32 -43.60 97.00 24.66
CA THR A 32 -43.56 95.56 24.98
C THR A 32 -42.43 94.79 24.28
N ALA A 33 -41.72 95.41 23.33
CA ALA A 33 -40.57 94.78 22.65
C ALA A 33 -39.23 94.98 23.40
N ALA A 34 -39.10 96.04 24.19
CA ALA A 34 -37.87 96.30 24.97
C ALA A 34 -37.73 95.38 26.19
N ALA A 35 -38.85 94.95 26.79
CA ALA A 35 -38.84 94.01 27.92
C ALA A 35 -38.64 92.54 27.47
N LEU A 36 -39.02 92.18 26.25
CA LEU A 36 -38.80 90.84 25.70
C LEU A 36 -37.37 90.66 25.16
N CYS A 37 -36.74 91.71 24.62
CA CYS A 37 -35.34 91.66 24.20
C CYS A 37 -34.36 91.59 25.38
N LEU A 38 -34.63 92.25 26.51
CA LEU A 38 -33.79 92.14 27.72
C LEU A 38 -33.98 90.82 28.49
N ALA A 39 -35.12 90.13 28.32
CA ALA A 39 -35.33 88.78 28.83
C ALA A 39 -34.75 87.68 27.89
N LEU A 40 -34.52 87.98 26.61
CA LEU A 40 -33.93 87.06 25.63
C LEU A 40 -32.44 87.29 25.36
N THR A 41 -31.84 88.38 25.86
CA THR A 41 -30.37 88.57 25.87
C THR A 41 -29.72 88.18 27.22
N GLY A 42 -30.51 87.71 28.18
CA GLY A 42 -30.04 87.18 29.48
C GLY A 42 -29.78 85.67 29.51
N LEU A 43 -30.21 84.94 28.47
CA LEU A 43 -29.75 83.60 28.17
C LEU A 43 -28.67 83.72 27.10
N ALA A 44 -27.51 84.29 27.49
CA ALA A 44 -26.29 83.81 26.87
C ALA A 44 -26.36 82.29 26.97
N CYS A 45 -26.22 81.59 25.83
CA CYS A 45 -25.94 80.17 25.84
C CYS A 45 -24.81 79.97 26.85
N PHE A 46 -25.13 79.53 28.07
CA PHE A 46 -24.20 78.74 28.84
C PHE A 46 -24.08 77.48 28.00
N ALA A 47 -23.20 77.53 26.99
CA ALA A 47 -22.70 76.33 26.35
C ALA A 47 -22.12 75.56 27.53
N GLN A 48 -22.84 74.53 27.95
CA GLN A 48 -22.44 73.72 29.07
C GLN A 48 -21.06 73.18 28.72
N ASP A 49 -20.07 73.44 29.60
CA ASP A 49 -18.71 73.00 29.36
C ASP A 49 -18.72 71.52 28.97
N PRO A 50 -17.98 71.12 27.92
CA PRO A 50 -17.89 69.73 27.53
C PRO A 50 -17.58 68.86 28.75
N THR A 51 -18.30 67.76 28.92
CA THR A 51 -18.01 66.80 29.98
C THR A 51 -17.16 65.68 29.41
N TYR A 52 -16.16 65.24 30.18
CA TYR A 52 -15.39 64.06 29.80
C TYR A 52 -16.27 62.82 29.98
N LYS A 53 -16.58 62.13 28.88
CA LYS A 53 -17.48 60.96 28.88
C LYS A 53 -16.74 59.64 29.13
N GLY A 54 -15.41 59.65 29.15
CA GLY A 54 -14.60 58.44 29.07
C GLY A 54 -14.64 57.81 27.67
N PHE A 55 -13.95 56.68 27.52
CA PHE A 55 -13.87 55.94 26.24
C PHE A 55 -14.40 54.52 26.35
N SER A 56 -15.17 54.20 27.40
CA SER A 56 -15.72 52.86 27.61
C SER A 56 -16.56 52.39 26.41
N GLU A 57 -17.42 53.24 25.83
CA GLU A 57 -18.20 52.86 24.64
C GLU A 57 -17.32 52.56 23.42
N LEU A 58 -16.27 53.35 23.20
CA LEU A 58 -15.33 53.17 22.09
C LEU A 58 -14.52 51.88 22.25
N LEU A 59 -13.98 51.64 23.45
CA LEU A 59 -13.19 50.46 23.81
C LEU A 59 -14.05 49.20 24.00
N SER A 60 -15.38 49.36 24.10
CA SER A 60 -16.34 48.25 24.12
C SER A 60 -16.58 47.65 22.73
N LYS A 61 -15.91 48.13 21.69
CA LYS A 61 -15.98 47.55 20.34
C LYS A 61 -14.58 47.08 19.94
N SER A 62 -14.49 46.23 18.92
CA SER A 62 -13.20 45.95 18.29
C SER A 62 -12.66 47.22 17.62
N TYR A 63 -11.36 47.51 17.79
CA TYR A 63 -10.74 48.74 17.29
C TYR A 63 -9.30 48.49 16.83
N HIS A 64 -8.81 49.42 15.99
CA HIS A 64 -7.38 49.55 15.69
C HIS A 64 -6.95 51.00 15.94
N VAL A 65 -5.71 51.18 16.38
CA VAL A 65 -5.15 52.49 16.71
C VAL A 65 -3.63 52.46 16.58
N ASP A 66 -3.04 53.52 16.06
CA ASP A 66 -1.59 53.74 16.09
C ASP A 66 -1.27 54.71 17.23
N VAL A 67 -0.24 54.43 18.02
CA VAL A 67 0.15 55.22 19.19
C VAL A 67 1.63 55.54 19.14
N GLU A 68 1.99 56.81 19.28
CA GLU A 68 3.35 57.24 19.55
C GLU A 68 3.47 57.53 21.06
N LEU A 69 4.24 56.69 21.76
CA LEU A 69 4.55 56.86 23.17
C LEU A 69 5.91 57.54 23.30
N THR A 70 5.93 58.77 23.80
CA THR A 70 7.16 59.51 24.11
C THR A 70 7.39 59.54 25.63
N SER A 71 8.51 58.97 26.08
CA SER A 71 8.97 59.11 27.46
C SER A 71 9.89 60.32 27.55
N ILE A 72 9.43 61.38 28.23
CA ILE A 72 10.17 62.65 28.33
C ILE A 72 11.46 62.49 29.15
N GLY A 73 11.45 61.58 30.14
CA GLY A 73 12.61 61.32 30.99
C GLY A 73 13.76 60.61 30.27
N SER A 74 13.47 59.69 29.34
CA SER A 74 14.49 58.97 28.56
C SER A 74 14.74 59.56 27.17
N ASN A 75 13.91 60.51 26.71
CA ASN A 75 13.94 61.06 25.36
C ASN A 75 13.86 59.98 24.28
N GLU A 76 13.07 58.94 24.55
CA GLU A 76 12.82 57.82 23.65
C GLU A 76 11.37 57.85 23.18
N SER A 77 11.13 57.37 21.95
CA SER A 77 9.79 57.21 21.40
C SER A 77 9.59 55.77 20.94
N GLU A 78 8.43 55.23 21.30
CA GLU A 78 7.92 53.93 20.88
C GLU A 78 6.74 54.17 19.95
N PHE A 79 6.72 53.47 18.82
CA PHE A 79 5.56 53.46 17.92
C PHE A 79 4.86 52.11 18.03
N THR A 80 3.61 52.13 18.48
CA THR A 80 2.79 50.94 18.70
C THR A 80 1.59 50.98 17.77
N ARG A 81 1.44 49.96 16.91
CA ARG A 81 0.17 49.69 16.25
C ARG A 81 -0.58 48.65 17.03
N GLU A 82 -1.77 48.99 17.49
CA GLU A 82 -2.60 48.17 18.37
C GLU A 82 -3.90 47.74 17.67
N TYR A 83 -4.21 46.46 17.77
CA TYR A 83 -5.48 45.87 17.38
C TYR A 83 -6.11 45.17 18.58
N HIS A 84 -7.40 45.45 18.81
CA HIS A 84 -8.21 44.76 19.81
C HIS A 84 -9.42 44.13 19.15
N ASN A 85 -9.60 42.83 19.36
CA ASN A 85 -10.81 42.11 18.98
C ASN A 85 -11.58 41.69 20.23
N ARG A 86 -12.73 42.34 20.45
CA ARG A 86 -13.57 42.07 21.60
C ARG A 86 -14.30 40.72 21.51
N GLU A 87 -14.67 40.28 20.30
CA GLU A 87 -15.46 39.06 20.10
C GLU A 87 -14.68 37.82 20.55
N ASP A 88 -13.38 37.77 20.22
CA ASP A 88 -12.49 36.65 20.54
C ASP A 88 -11.64 36.88 21.80
N GLY A 89 -11.69 38.10 22.39
CA GLY A 89 -10.86 38.47 23.52
C GLY A 89 -9.36 38.43 23.21
N THR A 90 -8.98 38.80 21.99
CA THR A 90 -7.60 38.78 21.50
C THR A 90 -7.10 40.18 21.17
N GLY A 91 -5.78 40.37 21.26
CA GLY A 91 -5.14 41.59 20.80
C GLY A 91 -3.76 41.36 20.23
N TYR A 92 -3.34 42.29 19.41
CA TYR A 92 -2.08 42.26 18.68
C TYR A 92 -1.44 43.66 18.70
N PHE A 93 -0.14 43.69 18.95
CA PHE A 93 0.68 44.89 18.92
C PHE A 93 1.90 44.66 18.03
N GLU A 94 2.14 45.63 17.16
CA GLU A 94 3.42 45.80 16.49
C GLU A 94 4.12 47.01 17.12
N ILE A 95 5.24 46.77 17.79
CA ILE A 95 5.96 47.76 18.59
C ILE A 95 7.32 48.02 17.96
N LEU A 96 7.56 49.25 17.53
CA LEU A 96 8.81 49.72 16.96
C LEU A 96 9.53 50.66 17.94
N VAL A 97 10.70 50.22 18.42
CA VAL A 97 11.57 51.00 19.33
C VAL A 97 12.99 50.99 18.77
N GLN A 98 13.56 52.18 18.53
CA GLN A 98 14.94 52.36 18.05
C GLN A 98 15.28 51.51 16.79
N GLY A 99 14.31 51.30 15.90
CA GLY A 99 14.49 50.49 14.67
C GLY A 99 14.31 48.99 14.86
N MET A 100 14.10 48.50 16.09
CA MET A 100 13.76 47.10 16.37
C MET A 100 12.24 46.95 16.44
N THR A 101 11.71 45.96 15.71
CA THR A 101 10.28 45.62 15.76
C THR A 101 10.08 44.40 16.64
N SER A 102 9.15 44.51 17.59
CA SER A 102 8.67 43.39 18.40
C SER A 102 7.17 43.24 18.20
N TYR A 103 6.68 42.02 18.45
CA TYR A 103 5.26 41.72 18.35
C TYR A 103 4.77 41.21 19.69
N MET A 104 3.64 41.74 20.16
CA MET A 104 2.99 41.25 21.36
C MET A 104 1.57 40.81 21.00
N TYR A 105 1.12 39.72 21.60
CA TYR A 105 -0.23 39.19 21.43
C TYR A 105 -0.79 38.87 22.81
N TYR A 106 -2.09 39.03 23.01
CA TYR A 106 -2.74 38.45 24.18
C TYR A 106 -3.97 37.65 23.82
N PHE A 107 -4.23 36.63 24.64
CA PHE A 107 -5.31 35.68 24.51
C PHE A 107 -6.01 35.56 25.86
N GLN A 108 -7.20 36.16 25.99
CA GLN A 108 -7.95 36.15 27.26
C GLN A 108 -8.41 34.74 27.65
N GLU A 109 -8.84 33.92 26.69
CA GLU A 109 -9.34 32.55 26.97
C GLU A 109 -8.27 31.67 27.62
N THR A 110 -7.01 31.80 27.20
CA THR A 110 -5.90 30.99 27.72
C THR A 110 -5.09 31.68 28.82
N ASP A 111 -5.43 32.93 29.16
CA ASP A 111 -4.71 33.81 30.11
C ASP A 111 -3.22 33.98 29.76
N GLU A 112 -2.93 34.21 28.47
CA GLU A 112 -1.55 34.29 27.94
C GLU A 112 -1.28 35.62 27.22
N GLU A 113 -0.10 36.17 27.49
CA GLU A 113 0.55 37.20 26.68
C GLU A 113 1.77 36.57 25.99
N VAL A 114 1.91 36.78 24.69
CA VAL A 114 2.97 36.21 23.87
C VAL A 114 3.77 37.34 23.26
N THR A 115 5.07 37.39 23.54
CA THR A 115 5.97 38.42 23.02
C THR A 115 7.04 37.78 22.13
N ILE A 116 7.17 38.31 20.93
CA ILE A 116 8.13 37.90 19.91
C ILE A 116 9.11 39.05 19.66
N LEU A 117 10.39 38.83 19.99
CA LEU A 117 11.50 39.75 19.74
C LEU A 117 12.69 38.95 19.22
N ASP A 118 13.34 39.41 18.14
CA ASP A 118 14.49 38.74 17.53
C ASP A 118 14.27 37.22 17.29
N ASN A 119 13.12 36.86 16.69
CA ASN A 119 12.68 35.46 16.46
C ASN A 119 12.64 34.59 17.73
N THR A 120 12.59 35.19 18.91
CA THR A 120 12.42 34.49 20.18
C THR A 120 11.02 34.74 20.68
N CYS A 121 10.27 33.66 20.93
CA CYS A 121 8.95 33.74 21.53
C CYS A 121 9.02 33.50 23.04
N THR A 122 8.35 34.36 23.80
CA THR A 122 8.21 34.26 25.27
C THR A 122 6.74 34.35 25.63
N ILE A 123 6.32 33.57 26.63
CA ILE A 123 4.93 33.48 27.06
C ILE A 123 4.85 33.89 28.52
N PHE A 124 3.98 34.86 28.81
CA PHE A 124 3.69 35.35 30.15
C PHE A 124 2.21 35.11 30.47
N LYS A 125 1.89 35.14 31.76
CA LYS A 125 0.51 35.09 32.22
C LYS A 125 -0.13 36.45 32.07
N LEU A 126 -1.22 36.54 31.30
CA LEU A 126 -1.86 37.82 30.96
C LEU A 126 -2.36 38.53 32.23
N SER A 127 -2.98 37.81 33.16
CA SER A 127 -3.46 38.33 34.44
C SER A 127 -2.38 38.96 35.33
N GLU A 128 -1.10 38.66 35.13
CA GLU A 128 0.02 39.26 35.87
C GLU A 128 0.54 40.55 35.20
N LYS A 129 0.23 40.77 33.92
CA LYS A 129 0.74 41.86 33.09
C LYS A 129 -0.34 42.86 32.64
N ALA A 130 -1.61 42.50 32.75
CA ALA A 130 -2.74 43.29 32.31
C ALA A 130 -2.79 44.69 32.94
N ALA A 131 -2.92 45.72 32.09
CA ALA A 131 -3.01 47.11 32.51
C ALA A 131 -4.42 47.48 33.03
N ALA A 132 -5.49 46.87 32.51
CA ALA A 132 -6.85 47.08 32.99
C ALA A 132 -7.79 45.87 32.76
N ILE A 133 -8.76 45.66 33.67
CA ILE A 133 -9.78 44.61 33.57
C ILE A 133 -11.17 45.24 33.73
N ASP A 134 -12.06 45.04 32.75
CA ASP A 134 -13.49 45.36 32.81
C ASP A 134 -14.32 44.09 32.92
N GLY A 135 -14.73 43.71 34.13
CA GLY A 135 -15.51 42.50 34.35
C GLY A 135 -14.78 41.24 33.86
N LYS A 136 -15.04 40.84 32.61
CA LYS A 136 -14.39 39.70 31.92
C LYS A 136 -13.39 40.09 30.81
N THR A 137 -13.34 41.35 30.39
CA THR A 137 -12.47 41.81 29.28
C THR A 137 -11.17 42.39 29.84
N VAL A 138 -10.04 41.92 29.30
CA VAL A 138 -8.70 42.42 29.61
C VAL A 138 -8.26 43.41 28.53
N TYR A 139 -7.86 44.60 28.94
CA TYR A 139 -7.23 45.60 28.08
C TYR A 139 -5.74 45.66 28.40
N ALA A 140 -4.92 45.48 27.38
CA ALA A 140 -3.46 45.60 27.45
C ALA A 140 -2.98 46.67 26.46
N GLY A 141 -1.77 47.17 26.66
CA GLY A 141 -1.15 48.18 25.78
C GLY A 141 -1.56 49.64 26.03
N PRO A 142 -1.16 50.56 25.15
CA PRO A 142 -1.31 52.00 25.37
C PRO A 142 -2.75 52.47 25.56
N SER A 143 -3.70 51.94 24.79
CA SER A 143 -5.11 52.35 24.86
C SER A 143 -5.78 52.00 26.20
N ALA A 144 -5.27 51.00 26.93
CA ALA A 144 -5.80 50.59 28.23
C ALA A 144 -5.78 51.73 29.26
N ASN A 145 -4.85 52.70 29.12
CA ASN A 145 -4.81 53.89 29.96
C ASN A 145 -6.07 54.75 29.85
N LEU A 146 -6.74 54.74 28.69
CA LEU A 146 -7.99 55.48 28.46
C LEU A 146 -9.18 54.83 29.18
N TYR A 147 -9.12 53.52 29.41
CA TYR A 147 -10.13 52.78 30.17
C TYR A 147 -10.05 53.08 31.67
N LEU A 148 -8.83 53.27 32.19
CA LEU A 148 -8.58 53.43 33.63
C LEU A 148 -9.05 54.77 34.21
N LEU A 149 -9.41 55.74 33.37
CA LEU A 149 -9.71 57.12 33.79
C LEU A 149 -11.21 57.33 34.07
N PRO A 150 -11.62 57.55 35.33
CA PRO A 150 -13.01 57.78 35.66
C PRO A 150 -13.49 59.17 35.21
N PRO A 151 -14.67 59.27 34.57
CA PRO A 151 -15.29 60.55 34.19
C PRO A 151 -15.38 61.59 35.31
N SER A 152 -15.57 61.15 36.56
CA SER A 152 -15.73 62.01 37.73
C SER A 152 -14.48 62.79 38.14
N GLU A 153 -13.29 62.33 37.75
CA GLU A 153 -12.01 62.94 38.16
C GLU A 153 -11.49 63.97 37.13
N MET A 154 -12.11 64.05 35.96
CA MET A 154 -11.65 64.87 34.84
C MET A 154 -12.46 66.16 34.73
N LYS A 155 -11.78 67.31 34.70
CA LYS A 155 -12.39 68.64 34.54
C LYS A 155 -12.00 69.23 33.19
N PHE A 156 -12.96 69.87 32.52
CA PHE A 156 -12.68 70.62 31.31
C PHE A 156 -11.81 71.83 31.62
N VAL A 157 -10.73 72.00 30.86
CA VAL A 157 -9.80 73.13 30.98
C VAL A 157 -10.05 74.15 29.87
N GLY A 158 -10.30 73.69 28.65
CA GLY A 158 -10.54 74.54 27.49
C GLY A 158 -10.28 73.82 26.16
N PRO A 159 -10.60 74.45 25.01
CA PRO A 159 -10.19 73.92 23.71
C PRO A 159 -8.69 74.14 23.47
N LYS A 160 -8.02 73.17 22.83
CA LYS A 160 -6.61 73.23 22.45
C LYS A 160 -6.40 72.58 21.09
N THR A 161 -5.36 72.99 20.37
CA THR A 161 -4.94 72.32 19.13
C THR A 161 -3.78 71.40 19.42
N VAL A 162 -3.92 70.12 19.09
CA VAL A 162 -2.87 69.10 19.21
C VAL A 162 -2.56 68.58 17.81
N ARG A 163 -1.32 68.80 17.34
CA ARG A 163 -0.85 68.38 16.00
C ARG A 163 -1.81 68.75 14.85
N GLY A 164 -2.44 69.93 14.92
CA GLY A 164 -3.40 70.40 13.90
C GLY A 164 -4.85 69.93 14.08
N VAL A 165 -5.14 69.12 15.10
CA VAL A 165 -6.50 68.67 15.45
C VAL A 165 -7.06 69.52 16.59
N THR A 166 -8.26 70.06 16.41
CA THR A 166 -8.98 70.80 17.45
C THR A 166 -9.59 69.83 18.46
N ALA A 167 -9.18 69.96 19.72
CA ALA A 167 -9.53 69.05 20.81
C ALA A 167 -10.01 69.78 22.06
N ASN A 168 -10.89 69.14 22.81
CA ASN A 168 -11.24 69.51 24.17
C ASN A 168 -10.18 68.95 25.14
N HIS A 169 -9.60 69.83 25.96
CA HIS A 169 -8.61 69.46 26.97
C HIS A 169 -9.28 69.25 28.32
N PHE A 170 -9.03 68.08 28.91
CA PHE A 170 -9.47 67.70 30.23
C PHE A 170 -8.27 67.41 31.13
N HIS A 171 -8.35 67.82 32.39
CA HIS A 171 -7.31 67.62 33.39
C HIS A 171 -7.87 66.98 34.65
N GLY A 172 -7.14 66.02 35.22
CA GLY A 172 -7.55 65.32 36.43
C GLY A 172 -6.39 64.65 37.16
N THR A 173 -6.62 64.26 38.42
CA THR A 173 -5.67 63.47 39.21
C THR A 173 -6.33 62.16 39.59
N TYR A 174 -5.67 61.04 39.30
CA TYR A 174 -6.18 59.71 39.64
C TYR A 174 -5.03 58.78 40.04
N LYS A 175 -5.20 58.02 41.14
CA LYS A 175 -4.18 57.10 41.68
C LYS A 175 -2.75 57.66 41.69
N ASP A 176 -2.60 58.86 42.25
CA ASP A 176 -1.31 59.55 42.40
C ASP A 176 -0.59 59.94 41.09
N LYS A 177 -1.32 59.99 39.97
CA LYS A 177 -0.84 60.52 38.68
C LYS A 177 -1.75 61.66 38.19
N LEU A 178 -1.13 62.64 37.54
CA LEU A 178 -1.79 63.71 36.81
C LEU A 178 -2.03 63.25 35.37
N TYR A 179 -3.22 63.54 34.87
CA TYR A 179 -3.66 63.17 33.53
C TYR A 179 -4.17 64.39 32.78
N ASP A 180 -3.62 64.61 31.60
CA ASP A 180 -4.14 65.57 30.62
C ASP A 180 -4.63 64.81 29.39
N VAL A 181 -5.95 64.80 29.19
CA VAL A 181 -6.62 64.07 28.10
C VAL A 181 -7.12 65.07 27.08
N TYR A 182 -6.76 64.87 25.81
CA TYR A 182 -7.19 65.68 24.70
C TYR A 182 -8.10 64.86 23.79
N VAL A 183 -9.34 65.32 23.61
CA VAL A 183 -10.38 64.61 22.86
C VAL A 183 -10.80 65.43 21.65
N ARG A 184 -10.76 64.84 20.45
CA ARG A 184 -11.17 65.52 19.22
C ARG A 184 -12.60 66.06 19.35
N THR A 185 -12.79 67.31 18.95
CA THR A 185 -14.10 67.96 18.90
C THR A 185 -15.00 67.33 17.83
N GLY A 186 -16.29 67.10 18.14
CA GLY A 186 -17.22 66.39 17.24
C GLY A 186 -17.59 67.13 15.95
N ASP A 187 -17.20 68.40 15.82
CA ASP A 187 -17.33 69.23 14.62
C ASP A 187 -16.07 69.24 13.74
N TRP A 188 -14.97 68.63 14.18
CA TRP A 188 -13.76 68.51 13.38
C TRP A 188 -13.99 67.65 12.13
N THR A 189 -13.55 68.16 10.98
CA THR A 189 -13.70 67.49 9.68
C THR A 189 -12.36 67.14 9.06
N GLU A 190 -12.24 65.91 8.57
CA GLU A 190 -11.15 65.46 7.70
C GLU A 190 -11.69 65.34 6.28
N ASN A 191 -11.09 66.03 5.31
CA ASN A 191 -11.57 66.06 3.92
C ASN A 191 -13.07 66.39 3.79
N GLY A 192 -13.59 67.24 4.68
CA GLY A 192 -15.01 67.65 4.70
C GLY A 192 -15.97 66.67 5.38
N ILE A 193 -15.48 65.55 5.94
CA ILE A 193 -16.28 64.55 6.65
C ILE A 193 -16.10 64.74 8.15
N LYS A 194 -17.20 64.91 8.89
CA LYS A 194 -17.17 64.95 10.37
C LYS A 194 -16.70 63.61 10.91
N LYS A 195 -15.70 63.65 11.78
CA LYS A 195 -15.18 62.46 12.46
C LYS A 195 -15.59 62.50 13.93
N GLY A 196 -15.89 61.34 14.53
CA GLY A 196 -16.40 61.25 15.90
C GLY A 196 -15.40 61.71 16.98
N GLU A 197 -15.89 61.86 18.21
CA GLU A 197 -15.06 62.15 19.39
C GLU A 197 -14.14 60.95 19.68
N VAL A 198 -12.81 61.13 19.54
CA VAL A 198 -11.78 60.10 19.81
C VAL A 198 -10.63 60.75 20.57
N PRO A 199 -9.85 59.98 21.37
CA PRO A 199 -8.66 60.51 22.01
C PRO A 199 -7.63 60.89 20.94
N VAL A 200 -6.96 62.02 21.11
CA VAL A 200 -5.85 62.45 20.24
C VAL A 200 -4.52 62.51 20.99
N ARG A 201 -4.57 62.79 22.29
CA ARG A 201 -3.40 62.75 23.17
C ARG A 201 -3.78 62.44 24.61
N LEU A 202 -2.92 61.71 25.29
CA LEU A 202 -2.92 61.52 26.75
C LEU A 202 -1.52 61.86 27.29
N GLU A 203 -1.43 62.79 28.23
CA GLU A 203 -0.19 63.04 28.98
C GLU A 203 -0.38 62.50 30.40
N VAL A 204 0.57 61.70 30.87
CA VAL A 204 0.57 61.09 32.20
C VAL A 204 1.83 61.54 32.92
N VAL A 205 1.65 62.21 34.06
CA VAL A 205 2.76 62.70 34.89
C VAL A 205 2.59 62.13 36.29
N ASP A 206 3.60 61.42 36.79
CA ASP A 206 3.60 60.98 38.17
C ASP A 206 3.81 62.16 39.15
N LYS A 207 3.41 61.99 40.41
CA LYS A 207 3.58 63.06 41.43
C LYS A 207 5.03 63.48 41.66
N SER A 208 6.01 62.63 41.35
CA SER A 208 7.42 63.00 41.47
C SER A 208 7.93 63.85 40.28
N GLY A 209 7.17 63.88 39.18
CA GLY A 209 7.52 64.56 37.93
C GLY A 209 8.63 63.88 37.15
N ILE A 210 9.04 62.68 37.57
CA ILE A 210 10.15 61.91 36.98
C ILE A 210 9.63 61.02 35.85
N GLU A 211 8.46 60.40 36.02
CA GLU A 211 7.79 59.64 34.97
C GLU A 211 6.77 60.53 34.27
N HIS A 212 7.17 61.05 33.10
CA HIS A 212 6.31 61.82 32.21
C HIS A 212 6.24 61.12 30.85
N ALA A 213 5.05 60.58 30.54
CA ALA A 213 4.76 59.89 29.30
C ALA A 213 3.69 60.62 28.49
N ILE A 214 3.90 60.77 27.20
CA ILE A 214 2.94 61.33 26.24
C ILE A 214 2.53 60.22 25.27
N TYR A 215 1.23 59.96 25.16
CA TYR A 215 0.64 59.04 24.20
C TYR A 215 -0.10 59.86 23.16
N ASP A 216 0.41 59.92 21.94
CA ASP A 216 -0.28 60.50 20.79
C ASP A 216 -1.04 59.40 20.04
N PHE A 217 -2.35 59.54 19.90
CA PHE A 217 -3.22 58.55 19.25
C PHE A 217 -3.55 58.97 17.81
N TYR A 218 -3.39 58.05 16.89
CA TYR A 218 -3.67 58.20 15.46
C TYR A 218 -4.58 57.07 14.96
N ASN A 219 -5.33 57.32 13.90
CA ASN A 219 -6.12 56.31 13.19
C ASN A 219 -7.05 55.46 14.09
N PHE A 220 -7.57 56.04 15.18
CA PHE A 220 -8.47 55.32 16.07
C PHE A 220 -9.82 55.08 15.37
N GLU A 221 -10.05 53.85 14.92
CA GLU A 221 -11.25 53.49 14.17
C GLU A 221 -11.81 52.13 14.61
N PRO A 222 -13.13 51.90 14.42
CA PRO A 222 -13.71 50.58 14.59
C PRO A 222 -13.01 49.58 13.67
N TYR A 223 -12.68 48.41 14.22
CA TYR A 223 -11.98 47.36 13.50
C TYR A 223 -12.89 46.15 13.32
N LYS A 224 -12.87 45.59 12.10
CA LYS A 224 -13.49 44.31 11.80
C LYS A 224 -12.37 43.30 11.56
N PRO A 225 -12.22 42.28 12.41
CA PRO A 225 -11.19 41.26 12.27
C PRO A 225 -11.17 40.66 10.86
N LYS A 226 -9.98 40.61 10.25
CA LYS A 226 -9.76 39.85 9.02
C LYS A 226 -8.97 38.58 9.34
N ILE A 227 -9.24 37.52 8.58
CA ILE A 227 -8.52 36.25 8.68
C ILE A 227 -7.01 36.54 8.51
N GLY A 228 -6.21 36.07 9.47
CA GLY A 228 -4.75 36.16 9.40
C GLY A 228 -4.13 37.40 10.03
N GLU A 229 -4.85 38.51 10.21
CA GLU A 229 -4.26 39.78 10.67
C GLU A 229 -3.75 39.74 12.12
N MET A 230 -4.34 38.90 12.98
CA MET A 230 -4.00 38.78 14.40
C MET A 230 -3.37 37.42 14.76
N ASN A 231 -2.89 36.67 13.76
CA ASN A 231 -2.22 35.39 14.01
C ASN A 231 -0.85 35.61 14.65
N LEU A 232 -0.43 34.66 15.48
CA LEU A 232 0.98 34.54 15.84
C LEU A 232 1.83 34.40 14.57
N LYS A 233 3.03 35.01 14.56
CA LYS A 233 3.99 34.84 13.46
C LYS A 233 4.42 33.38 13.39
N THR A 234 4.27 32.78 12.20
CA THR A 234 4.62 31.37 11.97
C THR A 234 6.13 31.16 11.79
N GLY A 235 6.60 29.93 11.94
CA GLY A 235 8.00 29.50 11.81
C GLY A 235 8.89 29.88 12.99
N ILE A 236 8.40 30.68 13.94
CA ILE A 236 9.12 31.09 15.14
C ILE A 236 8.99 30.03 16.24
N GLY A 237 7.78 29.50 16.45
CA GLY A 237 7.49 28.56 17.51
C GLY A 237 7.38 29.22 18.90
N CYS A 238 6.30 28.94 19.61
CA CYS A 238 6.02 29.44 20.95
C CYS A 238 5.82 28.25 21.89
N GLU A 239 6.94 27.70 22.36
CA GLU A 239 6.94 26.52 23.22
C GLU A 239 6.14 26.79 24.51
N GLY A 240 5.19 25.91 24.83
CA GLY A 240 4.33 26.02 26.01
C GLY A 240 3.02 26.78 25.80
N LYS A 241 2.74 27.31 24.60
CA LYS A 241 1.47 27.97 24.29
C LYS A 241 0.28 27.01 24.45
N LYS A 242 -0.76 27.46 25.14
CA LYS A 242 -1.99 26.70 25.33
C LYS A 242 -2.97 26.85 24.17
N ASN A 243 -3.77 25.81 23.96
CA ASN A 243 -4.88 25.80 23.00
C ASN A 243 -6.16 26.36 23.63
N PRO A 244 -6.92 27.18 22.89
CA PRO A 244 -8.32 27.46 23.21
C PRO A 244 -9.12 26.16 23.39
N SER A 245 -10.09 26.16 24.29
CA SER A 245 -10.92 24.99 24.60
C SER A 245 -11.74 24.49 23.40
N SER A 246 -12.08 25.42 22.49
CA SER A 246 -12.80 25.18 21.25
C SER A 246 -11.93 24.63 20.11
N LYS A 247 -10.59 24.70 20.24
CA LYS A 247 -9.65 24.31 19.19
C LYS A 247 -8.93 23.01 19.59
N LYS A 248 -9.07 22.00 18.74
CA LYS A 248 -8.36 20.72 18.86
C LYS A 248 -7.70 20.40 17.53
N LEU A 249 -6.50 19.84 17.59
CA LEU A 249 -5.80 19.36 16.41
C LEU A 249 -6.69 18.31 15.71
N PRO A 250 -6.90 18.41 14.39
CA PRO A 250 -7.68 17.42 13.65
C PRO A 250 -7.12 16.01 13.80
N THR A 251 -8.00 15.01 13.75
CA THR A 251 -7.63 13.59 13.74
C THR A 251 -7.53 13.12 12.29
N ILE A 252 -6.44 12.44 11.93
CA ILE A 252 -6.24 11.92 10.58
C ILE A 252 -6.93 10.55 10.46
N PRO A 253 -7.74 10.30 9.40
CA PRO A 253 -8.34 9.00 9.17
C PRO A 253 -7.29 7.89 9.01
N ASN A 254 -7.68 6.65 9.31
CA ASN A 254 -6.73 5.53 9.31
C ASN A 254 -6.34 5.07 7.90
N GLN A 255 -7.23 5.25 6.93
CA GLN A 255 -7.03 4.90 5.52
C GLN A 255 -7.20 6.16 4.69
N ILE A 256 -6.15 6.53 3.98
CA ILE A 256 -6.09 7.79 3.24
C ILE A 256 -5.34 7.61 1.94
N SER A 257 -5.71 8.40 0.94
CA SER A 257 -4.88 8.65 -0.23
C SER A 257 -4.77 10.15 -0.48
N PHE A 258 -3.62 10.59 -0.99
CA PHE A 258 -3.42 11.98 -1.36
C PHE A 258 -2.25 12.12 -2.31
N GLN A 259 -2.16 13.29 -2.93
CA GLN A 259 -0.97 13.74 -3.64
C GLN A 259 -0.26 14.82 -2.81
N TYR A 260 1.06 14.85 -2.91
CA TYR A 260 1.84 15.90 -2.30
C TYR A 260 2.94 16.39 -3.24
N GLU A 261 3.23 17.68 -3.14
CA GLU A 261 4.35 18.29 -3.85
C GLU A 261 5.37 18.83 -2.84
N ILE A 262 6.64 18.59 -3.12
CA ILE A 262 7.76 19.15 -2.35
C ILE A 262 8.40 20.24 -3.19
N TYR A 263 8.53 21.44 -2.62
CA TYR A 263 9.27 22.54 -3.24
C TYR A 263 10.72 22.59 -2.74
N TYR A 264 11.70 22.49 -3.64
CA TYR A 264 13.13 22.60 -3.35
C TYR A 264 13.69 23.92 -3.91
N GLN A 265 14.23 24.79 -3.04
CA GLN A 265 14.88 26.04 -3.49
C GLN A 265 16.24 25.81 -4.21
N ALA A 266 16.83 24.62 -4.10
CA ALA A 266 18.13 24.30 -4.68
C ALA A 266 17.98 23.60 -6.04
N GLY A 267 17.81 24.38 -7.11
CA GLY A 267 17.82 23.89 -8.49
C GLY A 267 18.11 25.03 -9.47
N SER A 268 18.68 24.70 -10.63
CA SER A 268 19.09 25.67 -11.66
C SER A 268 17.94 26.11 -12.56
N SER A 269 16.82 25.39 -12.54
CA SER A 269 15.61 25.67 -13.33
C SER A 269 14.31 25.45 -12.52
N PRO A 270 13.20 26.13 -12.86
CA PRO A 270 11.92 26.00 -12.14
C PRO A 270 11.33 24.57 -12.14
N GLU A 271 11.65 23.77 -13.16
CA GLU A 271 11.19 22.38 -13.29
C GLU A 271 11.95 21.42 -12.36
N GLU A 272 13.14 21.80 -11.88
CA GLU A 272 13.91 21.06 -10.88
C GLU A 272 13.45 21.35 -9.44
N HIS A 273 12.52 22.30 -9.25
CA HIS A 273 12.10 22.77 -7.93
C HIS A 273 10.88 22.04 -7.36
N VAL A 274 10.17 21.21 -8.13
CA VAL A 274 8.92 20.57 -7.67
C VAL A 274 8.91 19.08 -7.97
N THR A 275 8.76 18.27 -6.93
CA THR A 275 8.49 16.83 -7.07
C THR A 275 7.06 16.57 -6.61
N VAL A 276 6.25 15.96 -7.47
CA VAL A 276 4.89 15.51 -7.13
C VAL A 276 4.91 14.01 -6.88
N ASN A 277 4.26 13.55 -5.83
CA ASN A 277 4.12 12.12 -5.52
C ASN A 277 2.68 11.84 -5.13
N LYS A 278 2.26 10.58 -5.32
CA LYS A 278 0.95 10.10 -4.88
C LYS A 278 1.14 8.97 -3.88
N ILE A 279 0.31 8.96 -2.84
CA ILE A 279 0.38 7.96 -1.79
C ILE A 279 -1.00 7.39 -1.47
N TRP A 280 -1.02 6.10 -1.18
CA TRP A 280 -2.11 5.37 -0.54
C TRP A 280 -1.57 4.76 0.74
N TYR A 281 -2.29 4.93 1.83
CA TYR A 281 -1.84 4.47 3.14
C TYR A 281 -2.98 3.77 3.87
N ASP A 282 -2.72 2.53 4.30
CA ASP A 282 -3.61 1.77 5.17
C ASP A 282 -2.97 1.61 6.55
N GLY A 283 -3.42 2.41 7.51
CA GLY A 283 -2.93 2.38 8.88
C GLY A 283 -3.41 1.18 9.70
N THR A 284 -4.43 0.45 9.24
CA THR A 284 -4.89 -0.77 9.92
C THR A 284 -3.86 -1.88 9.68
N ASN A 285 -3.48 -2.05 8.42
CA ASN A 285 -2.53 -3.05 7.99
C ASN A 285 -1.08 -2.56 7.99
N LYS A 286 -0.87 -1.25 8.19
CA LYS A 286 0.43 -0.56 8.16
C LYS A 286 1.18 -0.85 6.86
N VAL A 287 0.47 -0.63 5.75
CA VAL A 287 1.02 -0.72 4.40
C VAL A 287 0.84 0.62 3.67
N ALA A 288 1.78 0.97 2.81
CA ALA A 288 1.69 2.15 1.97
C ALA A 288 2.09 1.82 0.54
N ARG A 289 1.50 2.52 -0.44
CA ARG A 289 2.01 2.60 -1.80
C ARG A 289 2.36 4.03 -2.10
N VAL A 290 3.54 4.26 -2.66
CA VAL A 290 4.01 5.57 -3.11
C VAL A 290 4.34 5.49 -4.58
N GLU A 291 3.71 6.34 -5.37
CA GLU A 291 4.09 6.60 -6.76
C GLU A 291 5.01 7.82 -6.78
N LEU A 292 6.25 7.58 -7.18
CA LEU A 292 7.30 8.57 -7.27
C LEU A 292 7.35 9.13 -8.69
N PHE A 293 6.97 10.39 -8.89
CA PHE A 293 7.11 11.05 -10.19
C PHE A 293 8.44 11.80 -10.22
N GLN A 294 9.41 11.24 -10.94
CA GLN A 294 10.68 11.93 -11.18
C GLN A 294 10.53 12.92 -12.35
N ASN A 295 11.25 14.04 -12.30
CA ASN A 295 11.28 15.11 -13.32
C ASN A 295 11.63 14.64 -14.74
N SER A 296 12.02 13.37 -14.91
CA SER A 296 12.34 12.70 -16.17
C SER A 296 11.15 12.01 -16.86
N ALA A 297 9.91 12.28 -16.41
CA ALA A 297 8.66 11.61 -16.85
C ALA A 297 8.64 10.09 -16.58
N GLN A 298 9.40 9.66 -15.57
CA GLN A 298 9.50 8.27 -15.15
C GLN A 298 8.74 8.10 -13.84
N THR A 299 7.66 7.32 -13.88
CA THR A 299 6.93 6.93 -12.66
C THR A 299 7.45 5.58 -12.21
N THR A 300 7.96 5.52 -10.98
CA THR A 300 8.26 4.27 -10.28
C THR A 300 7.30 4.14 -9.10
N ALA A 301 6.95 2.92 -8.72
CA ALA A 301 6.10 2.68 -7.56
C ALA A 301 6.86 1.92 -6.48
N GLU A 302 6.59 2.25 -5.23
CA GLU A 302 7.08 1.50 -4.07
C GLU A 302 5.88 1.08 -3.22
N ILE A 303 5.84 -0.17 -2.79
CA ILE A 303 4.87 -0.69 -1.82
C ILE A 303 5.65 -1.08 -0.56
N HIS A 304 5.20 -0.55 0.58
CA HIS A 304 5.88 -0.60 1.86
C HIS A 304 5.07 -1.44 2.84
N ASP A 305 5.73 -2.37 3.51
CA ASP A 305 5.16 -3.15 4.61
C ASP A 305 5.90 -2.83 5.91
N PHE A 306 5.29 -1.97 6.73
CA PHE A 306 5.91 -1.50 7.98
C PHE A 306 5.86 -2.55 9.10
N ASN A 307 5.16 -3.67 8.93
CA ASN A 307 5.17 -4.77 9.90
C ASN A 307 6.36 -5.70 9.68
N SER A 308 6.74 -5.94 8.41
CA SER A 308 7.85 -6.82 8.04
C SER A 308 9.18 -6.08 7.76
N GLY A 309 9.15 -4.75 7.58
CA GLY A 309 10.33 -3.98 7.23
C GLY A 309 10.69 -4.02 5.74
N VAL A 310 9.80 -4.57 4.90
CA VAL A 310 10.08 -4.89 3.49
C VAL A 310 9.46 -3.86 2.54
N MET A 311 10.20 -3.56 1.48
CA MET A 311 9.79 -2.72 0.36
C MET A 311 9.75 -3.54 -0.93
N TYR A 312 8.71 -3.32 -1.73
CA TYR A 312 8.58 -3.80 -3.09
C TYR A 312 8.66 -2.61 -4.03
N SER A 313 9.69 -2.55 -4.87
CA SER A 313 9.91 -1.45 -5.82
C SER A 313 9.65 -1.93 -7.24
N PHE A 314 8.94 -1.12 -8.01
CA PHE A 314 8.59 -1.40 -9.41
C PHE A 314 9.27 -0.36 -10.30
N ASP A 315 10.07 -0.86 -11.25
CA ASP A 315 10.56 -0.02 -12.35
C ASP A 315 9.44 0.26 -13.36
N LYS A 316 9.76 0.99 -14.43
CA LYS A 316 8.77 1.36 -15.45
C LYS A 316 8.27 0.18 -16.27
N GLU A 317 9.13 -0.81 -16.44
CA GLU A 317 8.84 -2.03 -17.18
C GLU A 317 7.96 -2.98 -16.36
N GLY A 318 7.69 -2.64 -15.09
CA GLY A 318 6.93 -3.45 -14.13
C GLY A 318 7.79 -4.51 -13.45
N THR A 319 9.11 -4.47 -13.60
CA THR A 319 10.02 -5.39 -12.91
C THR A 319 10.02 -5.04 -11.43
N CYS A 320 9.68 -6.02 -10.61
CA CYS A 320 9.69 -5.87 -9.16
C CYS A 320 11.03 -6.24 -8.55
N LYS A 321 11.47 -5.44 -7.59
CA LYS A 321 12.62 -5.69 -6.73
C LYS A 321 12.21 -5.58 -5.27
N ILE A 322 12.58 -6.60 -4.48
CA ILE A 322 12.32 -6.68 -3.04
C ILE A 322 13.57 -6.24 -2.29
N ASP A 323 13.41 -5.29 -1.38
CA ASP A 323 14.50 -4.69 -0.61
C ASP A 323 14.01 -4.30 0.80
N HIS A 324 14.93 -3.89 1.67
CA HIS A 324 14.57 -3.32 2.97
C HIS A 324 14.02 -1.89 2.82
N LEU A 325 13.02 -1.55 3.65
CA LEU A 325 12.34 -0.24 3.64
C LEU A 325 13.28 0.95 3.77
N SER A 326 14.40 0.83 4.48
CA SER A 326 15.37 1.92 4.63
C SER A 326 16.04 2.34 3.31
N LYS A 327 15.84 1.59 2.21
CA LYS A 327 16.32 1.95 0.88
C LYS A 327 15.31 2.81 0.11
N SER A 328 14.09 2.98 0.62
CA SER A 328 13.07 3.82 0.01
C SER A 328 13.46 5.30 0.07
N TYR A 329 13.22 6.01 -1.03
CA TYR A 329 13.32 7.48 -1.07
C TYR A 329 12.27 8.17 -0.21
N PHE A 330 11.10 7.54 -0.02
CA PHE A 330 10.02 8.02 0.83
C PHE A 330 10.29 7.78 2.33
N SER A 331 11.08 6.76 2.67
CA SER A 331 11.38 6.42 4.08
C SER A 331 12.36 7.34 4.79
N LEU A 332 12.96 8.32 4.09
CA LEU A 332 13.88 9.32 4.62
C LEU A 332 13.12 10.36 5.45
N THR A 333 12.57 9.94 6.59
CA THR A 333 11.92 10.85 7.52
C THR A 333 12.92 11.70 8.29
N MET A 334 12.46 12.87 8.71
CA MET A 334 13.23 13.94 9.34
C MET A 334 13.89 13.58 10.70
N GLU A 335 13.97 12.34 11.14
CA GLU A 335 14.78 12.00 12.31
C GLU A 335 15.69 10.82 12.01
N ASN A 336 16.88 10.77 12.61
CA ASN A 336 17.84 9.65 12.58
C ASN A 336 17.28 8.36 13.23
N ARG A 337 15.97 8.12 13.13
CA ARG A 337 15.26 6.96 13.64
C ARG A 337 15.03 6.01 12.47
N GLU A 338 15.48 4.79 12.66
CA GLU A 338 15.28 3.69 11.74
C GLU A 338 13.76 3.33 11.78
N ILE A 339 12.99 3.74 10.75
CA ILE A 339 11.66 3.20 10.36
C ILE A 339 10.44 3.40 11.29
N GLU A 340 10.60 3.69 12.59
CA GLU A 340 9.49 3.86 13.56
C GLU A 340 8.41 4.91 13.20
N THR A 341 8.69 5.80 12.24
CA THR A 341 7.97 7.06 11.96
C THR A 341 6.83 6.95 10.95
N MET A 342 6.44 5.77 10.46
CA MET A 342 5.38 5.67 9.44
C MET A 342 4.34 4.58 9.72
N LYS A 343 4.12 4.22 10.99
CA LYS A 343 3.13 3.19 11.40
C LYS A 343 1.73 3.73 11.64
N SER A 344 1.54 5.03 11.55
CA SER A 344 0.22 5.66 11.54
C SER A 344 0.19 6.81 10.53
N PRO A 345 -0.99 7.19 10.04
CA PRO A 345 -1.13 8.32 9.11
C PRO A 345 -0.56 9.63 9.67
N ALA A 346 -0.74 9.87 10.99
CA ALA A 346 -0.20 11.05 11.65
C ALA A 346 1.34 11.06 11.64
N GLN A 347 1.98 9.92 11.93
CA GLN A 347 3.44 9.83 11.89
C GLN A 347 3.96 9.97 10.44
N MET A 348 3.29 9.34 9.47
CA MET A 348 3.62 9.46 8.04
C MET A 348 3.50 10.90 7.51
N LEU A 349 2.52 11.67 7.98
CA LEU A 349 2.45 13.12 7.68
C LEU A 349 3.48 13.95 8.45
N GLU A 350 4.22 13.36 9.39
CA GLU A 350 5.12 14.02 10.35
C GLU A 350 4.40 14.96 11.34
N LEU A 351 3.18 14.61 11.74
CA LEU A 351 2.45 15.28 12.83
C LEU A 351 3.00 14.83 14.19
N VAL A 352 4.28 15.15 14.44
CA VAL A 352 5.03 14.76 15.65
C VAL A 352 5.25 15.96 16.57
N GLY A 353 4.90 15.80 17.85
CA GLY A 353 5.11 16.81 18.88
C GLY A 353 3.81 17.37 19.45
N ASN A 354 3.94 18.35 20.34
CA ASN A 354 2.80 19.01 20.97
C ASN A 354 2.39 20.21 20.13
N PHE A 355 1.32 20.07 19.35
CA PHE A 355 0.80 21.14 18.51
C PHE A 355 -0.06 22.13 19.29
N TYR A 356 0.18 23.42 19.06
CA TYR A 356 -0.67 24.51 19.51
C TYR A 356 -1.24 25.31 18.33
N TYR A 357 -2.39 25.92 18.57
CA TYR A 357 -3.14 26.72 17.61
C TYR A 357 -2.51 28.11 17.49
N VAL A 358 -2.21 28.49 16.26
CA VAL A 358 -1.55 29.76 15.92
C VAL A 358 -2.58 30.81 15.47
N GLY A 359 -3.60 30.38 14.72
CA GLY A 359 -4.58 31.28 14.11
C GLY A 359 -5.21 30.70 12.84
N GLN A 360 -5.72 31.57 11.96
CA GLN A 360 -6.34 31.17 10.69
C GLN A 360 -5.75 31.93 9.51
N SER A 361 -5.58 31.29 8.36
CA SER A 361 -5.11 31.94 7.13
C SER A 361 -5.95 31.48 5.94
N VAL A 362 -5.60 32.00 4.75
CA VAL A 362 -6.11 31.53 3.47
C VAL A 362 -4.92 31.04 2.65
N ILE A 363 -4.87 29.75 2.38
CA ILE A 363 -3.85 29.12 1.54
C ILE A 363 -4.53 28.64 0.27
N ARG A 364 -4.06 29.10 -0.90
CA ARG A 364 -4.61 28.74 -2.23
C ARG A 364 -6.13 28.97 -2.36
N GLY A 365 -6.63 30.03 -1.72
CA GLY A 365 -8.06 30.37 -1.72
C GLY A 365 -8.91 29.56 -0.73
N VAL A 366 -8.30 28.69 0.08
CA VAL A 366 -8.97 27.85 1.08
C VAL A 366 -8.68 28.39 2.48
N ALA A 367 -9.73 28.61 3.28
CA ALA A 367 -9.60 29.02 4.67
C ALA A 367 -9.07 27.86 5.53
N CYS A 368 -8.04 28.12 6.33
CA CYS A 368 -7.33 27.10 7.09
C CYS A 368 -6.97 27.53 8.51
N ASP A 369 -7.02 26.57 9.43
CA ASP A 369 -6.50 26.67 10.79
C ASP A 369 -5.01 26.30 10.78
N ILE A 370 -4.20 27.09 11.50
CA ILE A 370 -2.75 26.94 11.58
C ILE A 370 -2.37 26.33 12.92
N TRP A 371 -1.51 25.32 12.87
CA TRP A 371 -1.00 24.60 14.03
C TRP A 371 0.52 24.53 13.99
N GLU A 372 1.17 24.76 15.12
CA GLU A 372 2.63 24.68 15.24
C GLU A 372 3.06 23.76 16.36
N SER A 373 4.16 23.04 16.14
CA SER A 373 4.88 22.31 17.19
C SER A 373 6.34 22.76 17.24
N VAL A 374 6.92 22.71 18.43
CA VAL A 374 8.34 23.01 18.67
C VAL A 374 9.00 21.77 19.23
N ARG A 375 10.12 21.37 18.64
CA ARG A 375 10.99 20.29 19.12
C ARG A 375 12.41 20.82 19.27
N THR A 376 13.12 20.38 20.30
CA THR A 376 14.51 20.80 20.58
C THR A 376 15.46 19.62 20.53
N ASN A 377 16.72 19.85 20.17
CA ASN A 377 17.78 18.84 20.12
C ASN A 377 17.40 17.61 19.26
N VAL A 378 16.86 17.87 18.07
CA VAL A 378 16.47 16.81 17.12
C VAL A 378 17.58 16.57 16.11
N THR A 379 17.75 15.33 15.67
CA THR A 379 18.73 14.97 14.63
C THR A 379 17.99 14.44 13.42
N ILE A 380 18.17 15.08 12.27
CA ILE A 380 17.49 14.86 10.99
C ILE A 380 18.56 14.54 9.95
N GLU A 381 18.52 13.37 9.31
CA GLU A 381 19.49 12.98 8.25
C GLU A 381 20.97 13.17 8.67
N GLY A 382 21.32 12.78 9.89
CA GLY A 382 22.66 12.95 10.45
C GLY A 382 23.00 14.38 10.90
N SER A 383 22.14 15.36 10.62
CA SER A 383 22.31 16.75 11.02
C SER A 383 21.55 17.02 12.32
N SER A 384 22.24 17.54 13.35
CA SER A 384 21.59 17.96 14.59
C SER A 384 21.04 19.38 14.48
N TYR A 385 19.92 19.64 15.16
CA TYR A 385 19.22 20.92 15.24
C TYR A 385 18.89 21.22 16.70
N ASP A 386 19.25 22.42 17.16
CA ASP A 386 18.92 22.85 18.53
C ASP A 386 17.41 23.05 18.68
N ARG A 387 16.76 23.48 17.60
CA ARG A 387 15.33 23.82 17.56
C ARG A 387 14.77 23.58 16.16
N LEU A 388 13.59 22.96 16.11
CA LEU A 388 12.80 22.70 14.92
C LEU A 388 11.34 23.07 15.19
N VAL A 389 10.76 23.87 14.30
CA VAL A 389 9.37 24.32 14.33
C VAL A 389 8.67 23.74 13.11
N THR A 390 7.58 23.02 13.32
CA THR A 390 6.77 22.47 12.23
C THR A 390 5.40 23.12 12.24
N THR A 391 5.04 23.75 11.12
CA THR A 391 3.77 24.48 10.91
C THR A 391 2.89 23.68 9.96
N PHE A 392 1.66 23.38 10.37
CA PHE A 392 0.64 22.74 9.54
C PHE A 392 -0.55 23.66 9.31
N TYR A 393 -1.11 23.55 8.11
CA TYR A 393 -2.30 24.25 7.68
C TYR A 393 -3.37 23.22 7.35
N PHE A 394 -4.48 23.24 8.09
CA PHE A 394 -5.62 22.34 7.90
C PHE A 394 -6.87 23.13 7.52
N THR A 395 -7.76 22.59 6.68
CA THR A 395 -9.02 23.27 6.34
C THR A 395 -9.85 23.64 7.59
N SER A 396 -10.31 24.89 7.71
CA SER A 396 -11.09 25.38 8.87
C SER A 396 -12.54 24.89 8.91
N LEU A 397 -13.08 24.44 7.76
CA LEU A 397 -14.45 23.98 7.60
C LEU A 397 -14.44 22.62 6.87
N GLN A 398 -15.49 21.83 7.09
CA GLN A 398 -15.76 20.65 6.25
C GLN A 398 -15.92 21.12 4.80
N TRP A 399 -15.08 20.61 3.91
CA TRP A 399 -15.02 21.04 2.52
C TRP A 399 -15.62 19.95 1.63
N PHE A 400 -16.30 20.36 0.57
CA PHE A 400 -16.80 19.44 -0.45
C PHE A 400 -15.73 19.29 -1.53
N SER A 401 -15.10 18.12 -1.65
CA SER A 401 -14.50 17.74 -2.93
C SER A 401 -15.61 17.53 -3.96
N ALA A 402 -15.25 17.57 -5.25
CA ALA A 402 -16.21 17.49 -6.36
C ALA A 402 -16.99 16.15 -6.47
N GLY A 403 -16.87 15.25 -5.47
CA GLY A 403 -17.42 13.90 -5.45
C GLY A 403 -18.42 13.63 -4.33
N ALA A 404 -19.29 14.59 -3.96
CA ALA A 404 -20.46 14.40 -3.09
C ALA A 404 -20.25 13.83 -1.66
N GLN A 405 -19.02 13.50 -1.25
CA GLN A 405 -18.67 13.18 0.13
C GLN A 405 -18.19 14.41 0.90
N MET A 406 -18.55 14.46 2.18
CA MET A 406 -18.13 15.52 3.09
C MET A 406 -16.73 15.17 3.60
N ASP A 407 -15.69 15.74 3.00
CA ASP A 407 -14.33 15.51 3.48
C ASP A 407 -14.13 16.23 4.82
N LYS A 408 -13.74 15.46 5.83
CA LYS A 408 -13.39 15.99 7.14
C LYS A 408 -11.91 16.40 7.13
N PHE A 409 -11.65 17.69 7.40
CA PHE A 409 -10.35 18.22 7.83
C PHE A 409 -9.13 17.76 7.01
N VAL A 410 -8.91 18.41 5.86
CA VAL A 410 -7.82 18.07 4.93
C VAL A 410 -6.53 18.85 5.27
N PRO A 411 -5.35 18.19 5.39
CA PRO A 411 -4.08 18.90 5.42
C PRO A 411 -3.87 19.60 4.08
N LEU A 412 -3.44 20.87 4.10
CA LEU A 412 -3.21 21.67 2.89
C LEU A 412 -1.72 21.93 2.66
N ARG A 413 -0.98 22.18 3.74
CA ARG A 413 0.43 22.54 3.67
C ARG A 413 1.15 22.22 4.97
N ARG A 414 2.43 21.89 4.87
CA ARG A 414 3.39 21.76 5.96
C ARG A 414 4.63 22.59 5.65
N GLU A 415 5.15 23.27 6.66
CA GLU A 415 6.39 24.04 6.61
C GLU A 415 7.25 23.70 7.82
N THR A 416 8.57 23.68 7.63
CA THR A 416 9.51 23.41 8.71
C THR A 416 10.56 24.52 8.77
N ALA A 417 10.83 25.04 9.96
CA ALA A 417 11.88 26.04 10.23
C ALA A 417 12.74 25.58 11.41
N GLY A 418 13.97 26.08 11.54
CA GLY A 418 14.84 25.68 12.65
C GLY A 418 16.21 26.34 12.68
N SER A 419 16.99 26.00 13.70
CA SER A 419 18.36 26.49 13.89
C SER A 419 19.34 25.35 14.16
N LYS A 420 20.53 25.42 13.54
CA LYS A 420 21.63 24.47 13.77
C LYS A 420 22.39 24.77 15.07
N PRO A 421 23.06 23.76 15.65
CA PRO A 421 23.91 23.90 16.83
C PRO A 421 24.88 25.06 16.73
N GLY A 422 24.84 25.95 17.73
CA GLY A 422 25.75 27.10 17.84
C GLY A 422 25.38 28.31 16.97
N SER A 423 24.29 28.24 16.22
CA SER A 423 23.80 29.33 15.35
C SER A 423 22.37 29.75 15.71
N ALA A 424 22.09 29.95 17.00
CA ALA A 424 20.76 30.31 17.50
C ALA A 424 20.14 31.58 16.85
N ARG A 425 20.95 32.42 16.19
CA ARG A 425 20.51 33.64 15.50
C ARG A 425 20.31 33.49 13.99
N GLN A 426 20.74 32.39 13.38
CA GLN A 426 20.44 32.05 11.98
C GLN A 426 19.31 31.03 11.98
N VAL A 427 18.09 31.51 12.22
CA VAL A 427 16.89 30.74 11.91
C VAL A 427 16.84 30.60 10.41
N TRP A 428 16.79 29.37 9.95
CA TRP A 428 16.52 29.07 8.57
C TRP A 428 15.07 29.47 8.28
N THR A 429 14.87 30.44 7.39
CA THR A 429 13.53 30.84 6.96
C THR A 429 12.83 29.65 6.29
N PRO A 430 11.51 29.46 6.50
CA PRO A 430 10.72 28.26 6.17
C PRO A 430 10.64 27.82 4.68
N GLU A 431 11.55 28.29 3.82
CA GLU A 431 11.37 28.24 2.37
C GLU A 431 11.96 27.03 1.64
N ILE A 432 12.83 26.19 2.23
CA ILE A 432 13.50 25.14 1.42
C ILE A 432 12.74 23.80 1.43
N HIS A 433 11.73 23.59 2.29
CA HIS A 433 10.95 22.33 2.34
C HIS A 433 9.48 22.55 2.69
N ALA A 434 8.77 23.36 1.90
CA ALA A 434 7.31 23.38 1.99
C ALA A 434 6.73 22.15 1.26
N VAL A 435 5.80 21.47 1.92
CA VAL A 435 5.04 20.36 1.34
C VAL A 435 3.59 20.80 1.21
N ASN A 436 3.04 20.78 0.00
CA ASN A 436 1.60 21.01 -0.17
C ASN A 436 0.90 19.68 -0.45
N TYR A 437 -0.30 19.53 0.10
CA TYR A 437 -1.12 18.33 -0.04
C TYR A 437 -2.37 18.67 -0.86
N PHE A 438 -2.79 17.75 -1.73
CA PHE A 438 -3.95 17.89 -2.60
C PHE A 438 -4.56 16.52 -2.92
N ASP A 439 -5.78 16.51 -3.45
CA ASP A 439 -6.56 15.28 -3.71
C ASP A 439 -6.61 14.32 -2.51
N PHE A 440 -6.76 14.87 -1.31
CA PHE A 440 -6.85 14.08 -0.09
C PHE A 440 -8.22 13.42 0.00
N VAL A 441 -8.21 12.10 0.11
CA VAL A 441 -9.40 11.26 0.18
C VAL A 441 -9.30 10.42 1.46
N GLU A 442 -10.37 10.46 2.28
CA GLU A 442 -10.61 9.44 3.30
C GLU A 442 -11.15 8.21 2.58
N GLU A 443 -10.40 7.11 2.60
CA GLU A 443 -10.77 5.90 1.87
C GLU A 443 -11.78 5.12 2.72
N ASP A 444 -13.02 5.04 2.24
CA ASP A 444 -14.13 4.42 2.95
C ASP A 444 -14.13 2.90 2.76
N LYS A 445 -13.79 2.16 3.83
CA LYS A 445 -13.80 0.69 3.89
C LYS A 445 -12.82 0.07 2.88
N LEU A 446 -12.58 -1.23 3.02
CA LEU A 446 -11.79 -2.02 2.08
C LEU A 446 -12.54 -2.18 0.75
N ASP A 447 -12.71 -1.07 0.02
CA ASP A 447 -13.00 -1.12 -1.41
C ASP A 447 -11.91 -1.94 -2.08
N GLU A 448 -12.32 -2.87 -2.94
CA GLU A 448 -11.41 -3.63 -3.76
C GLU A 448 -10.45 -2.65 -4.46
N THR A 449 -10.94 -1.54 -5.01
CA THR A 449 -10.10 -0.58 -5.76
C THR A 449 -9.00 0.07 -4.92
N PHE A 450 -9.23 0.26 -3.62
CA PHE A 450 -8.19 0.74 -2.70
C PHE A 450 -7.15 -0.35 -2.45
N LEU A 451 -7.58 -1.59 -2.22
CA LEU A 451 -6.71 -2.75 -2.03
C LEU A 451 -5.83 -3.04 -3.25
N TRP A 452 -6.34 -2.78 -4.45
CA TRP A 452 -5.62 -2.93 -5.71
C TRP A 452 -4.32 -2.12 -5.77
N ASN A 453 -4.22 -1.04 -5.00
CA ASN A 453 -3.00 -0.26 -4.94
C ASN A 453 -1.84 -1.06 -4.33
N PHE A 454 -2.10 -2.04 -3.46
CA PHE A 454 -1.05 -2.79 -2.76
C PHE A 454 -0.70 -4.15 -3.40
N ASP A 455 -1.07 -4.36 -4.67
CA ASP A 455 -0.82 -5.62 -5.38
C ASP A 455 0.69 -5.86 -5.65
N ILE A 456 1.23 -6.94 -5.09
CA ILE A 456 2.64 -7.36 -5.27
C ILE A 456 2.78 -8.71 -6.00
N ARG A 457 1.74 -9.16 -6.72
CA ARG A 457 1.73 -10.48 -7.39
C ARG A 457 2.82 -10.66 -8.42
N ASP A 458 3.24 -9.58 -9.07
CA ASP A 458 4.26 -9.61 -10.13
C ASP A 458 5.69 -9.72 -9.58
N CYS A 459 5.86 -9.56 -8.26
CA CYS A 459 7.13 -9.81 -7.57
C CYS A 459 7.48 -11.29 -7.44
N PHE A 460 6.52 -12.19 -7.66
CA PHE A 460 6.68 -13.61 -7.42
C PHE A 460 6.25 -14.45 -8.62
N ILE A 461 7.14 -15.35 -9.02
CA ILE A 461 6.88 -16.30 -10.11
C ILE A 461 5.97 -17.43 -9.61
N THR A 462 6.23 -17.93 -8.40
CA THR A 462 5.46 -19.01 -7.78
C THR A 462 4.25 -18.46 -7.04
N LYS A 463 3.12 -19.15 -7.22
CA LYS A 463 1.80 -18.68 -6.76
C LYS A 463 1.03 -19.88 -6.20
N THR A 464 0.59 -19.81 -4.96
CA THR A 464 -0.24 -20.85 -4.33
C THR A 464 -1.68 -20.37 -4.26
N TYR A 465 -2.63 -21.12 -4.79
CA TYR A 465 -4.05 -20.76 -4.70
C TYR A 465 -4.70 -21.50 -3.54
N LEU A 466 -5.52 -20.77 -2.79
CA LEU A 466 -6.40 -21.28 -1.75
C LEU A 466 -7.82 -21.27 -2.29
N ASP A 467 -8.49 -22.41 -2.20
CA ASP A 467 -9.90 -22.58 -2.53
C ASP A 467 -10.62 -23.06 -1.27
N LEU A 468 -11.54 -22.25 -0.74
CA LEU A 468 -12.28 -22.55 0.47
C LEU A 468 -13.78 -22.61 0.19
N LEU A 469 -14.43 -23.63 0.74
CA LEU A 469 -15.88 -23.77 0.71
C LEU A 469 -16.46 -23.59 2.11
N PHE A 470 -17.45 -22.72 2.21
CA PHE A 470 -18.15 -22.40 3.45
C PHE A 470 -19.62 -22.80 3.36
N ILE A 471 -20.09 -23.58 4.34
CA ILE A 471 -21.48 -24.03 4.44
C ILE A 471 -22.17 -23.31 5.60
N SER A 472 -23.37 -22.80 5.35
CA SER A 472 -24.20 -22.11 6.33
C SER A 472 -24.94 -23.08 7.25
N ASP A 473 -25.16 -22.68 8.50
CA ASP A 473 -26.07 -23.35 9.44
C ASP A 473 -27.56 -23.06 9.17
N LYS A 474 -27.85 -22.10 8.29
CA LYS A 474 -29.20 -21.62 7.95
C LYS A 474 -29.30 -21.29 6.45
N ASN A 475 -30.52 -21.29 5.93
CA ASN A 475 -30.75 -20.78 4.57
C ASN A 475 -30.52 -19.27 4.53
N VAL A 476 -29.61 -18.84 3.65
CA VAL A 476 -29.32 -17.44 3.35
C VAL A 476 -29.67 -17.20 1.89
N THR A 477 -30.32 -16.09 1.59
CA THR A 477 -30.64 -15.71 0.21
C THR A 477 -29.48 -14.95 -0.42
N GLU A 478 -29.39 -15.00 -1.74
CA GLU A 478 -28.38 -14.28 -2.52
C GLU A 478 -28.39 -12.76 -2.22
N ASP A 479 -29.57 -12.13 -2.10
CA ASP A 479 -29.69 -10.71 -1.74
C ASP A 479 -29.04 -10.36 -0.39
N VAL A 480 -29.16 -11.25 0.60
CA VAL A 480 -28.58 -11.04 1.94
C VAL A 480 -27.06 -11.19 1.90
N PHE A 481 -26.56 -12.12 1.09
CA PHE A 481 -25.13 -12.27 0.83
C PHE A 481 -24.56 -10.98 0.20
N TRP A 482 -25.14 -10.48 -0.88
CA TRP A 482 -24.62 -9.29 -1.57
C TRP A 482 -24.67 -8.02 -0.71
N GLN A 483 -25.64 -7.89 0.19
CA GLN A 483 -25.68 -6.78 1.17
C GLN A 483 -24.55 -6.83 2.21
N ASN A 484 -23.97 -8.01 2.46
CA ASN A 484 -22.90 -8.21 3.43
C ASN A 484 -21.53 -8.49 2.77
N ARG A 485 -21.45 -8.53 1.43
CA ARG A 485 -20.28 -9.01 0.67
C ARG A 485 -18.98 -8.35 1.12
N ASP A 486 -18.94 -7.02 1.17
CA ASP A 486 -17.68 -6.32 1.42
C ASP A 486 -17.16 -6.58 2.85
N THR A 487 -18.05 -6.62 3.84
CA THR A 487 -17.70 -6.99 5.21
C THR A 487 -17.26 -8.45 5.32
N LEU A 488 -17.88 -9.36 4.56
CA LEU A 488 -17.46 -10.77 4.51
C LEU A 488 -16.09 -10.91 3.87
N LEU A 489 -15.84 -10.19 2.78
CA LEU A 489 -14.58 -10.16 2.06
C LEU A 489 -13.44 -9.64 2.95
N GLU A 490 -13.68 -8.53 3.63
CA GLU A 490 -12.77 -7.96 4.64
C GLU A 490 -12.49 -8.97 5.77
N THR A 491 -13.53 -9.58 6.32
CA THR A 491 -13.38 -10.55 7.42
C THR A 491 -12.59 -11.79 6.99
N ILE A 492 -12.85 -12.33 5.80
CA ILE A 492 -12.11 -13.50 5.32
C ILE A 492 -10.66 -13.14 4.99
N TRP A 493 -10.42 -11.98 4.36
CA TRP A 493 -9.08 -11.49 4.09
C TRP A 493 -8.27 -11.35 5.37
N GLU A 494 -8.83 -10.67 6.39
CA GLU A 494 -8.22 -10.51 7.72
C GLU A 494 -7.84 -11.86 8.32
N LYS A 495 -8.77 -12.82 8.30
CA LYS A 495 -8.52 -14.17 8.84
C LYS A 495 -7.40 -14.89 8.10
N LEU A 496 -7.32 -14.76 6.78
CA LEU A 496 -6.32 -15.46 5.96
C LEU A 496 -4.88 -15.01 6.26
N TYR A 497 -4.64 -13.78 6.72
CA TYR A 497 -3.29 -13.35 7.10
C TYR A 497 -3.04 -13.31 8.62
N THR A 498 -4.05 -13.01 9.44
CA THR A 498 -3.88 -12.93 10.91
C THR A 498 -3.74 -14.30 11.58
N LEU A 499 -4.49 -15.33 11.14
CA LEU A 499 -4.41 -16.68 11.70
C LEU A 499 -3.01 -17.31 11.53
N PRO A 500 -2.43 -17.32 10.31
CA PRO A 500 -1.07 -17.83 10.11
C PRO A 500 0.03 -16.80 10.47
N LYS A 501 -0.33 -15.57 10.87
CA LYS A 501 0.59 -14.47 11.21
C LYS A 501 1.56 -14.10 10.07
N ILE A 502 1.00 -13.72 8.93
CA ILE A 502 1.75 -13.28 7.75
C ILE A 502 1.33 -11.86 7.33
N SER A 503 2.17 -11.21 6.54
CA SER A 503 1.85 -9.92 5.91
C SER A 503 0.55 -9.98 5.11
N PRO A 504 -0.35 -8.98 5.24
CA PRO A 504 -1.57 -8.87 4.44
C PRO A 504 -1.28 -8.78 2.94
N LEU A 505 -0.11 -8.26 2.54
CA LEU A 505 0.30 -8.19 1.13
C LEU A 505 0.47 -9.57 0.48
N ARG A 506 0.65 -10.63 1.28
CA ARG A 506 0.76 -12.00 0.77
C ARG A 506 -0.56 -12.61 0.34
N ILE A 507 -1.69 -11.99 0.71
CA ILE A 507 -3.03 -12.39 0.25
C ILE A 507 -3.59 -11.28 -0.65
N PRO A 508 -3.06 -11.08 -1.87
CA PRO A 508 -3.63 -10.10 -2.78
C PRO A 508 -5.00 -10.58 -3.26
N LYS A 509 -6.01 -9.73 -3.11
CA LYS A 509 -7.33 -9.88 -3.75
C LYS A 509 -8.00 -11.23 -3.53
N PRO A 510 -8.40 -11.56 -2.28
CA PRO A 510 -9.35 -12.64 -2.10
C PRO A 510 -10.64 -12.33 -2.87
N GLN A 511 -11.35 -13.36 -3.26
CA GLN A 511 -12.61 -13.26 -3.98
C GLN A 511 -13.64 -14.12 -3.28
N ILE A 512 -14.87 -13.64 -3.24
CA ILE A 512 -15.98 -14.31 -2.57
C ILE A 512 -17.16 -14.41 -3.52
N GLY A 513 -17.70 -15.61 -3.66
CA GLY A 513 -18.89 -15.91 -4.46
C GLY A 513 -19.93 -16.67 -3.65
N PHE A 514 -21.16 -16.67 -4.14
CA PHE A 514 -22.29 -17.40 -3.57
C PHE A 514 -22.81 -18.39 -4.61
N LEU A 515 -22.89 -19.67 -4.24
CA LEU A 515 -23.30 -20.75 -5.15
C LEU A 515 -24.80 -21.03 -5.03
N ASP A 516 -25.38 -21.68 -6.06
CA ASP A 516 -26.80 -22.02 -6.13
C ASP A 516 -27.30 -22.90 -4.96
N ASP A 517 -26.40 -23.66 -4.34
CA ASP A 517 -26.68 -24.49 -3.16
C ASP A 517 -26.68 -23.71 -1.83
N GLY A 518 -26.47 -22.39 -1.88
CA GLY A 518 -26.43 -21.51 -0.73
C GLY A 518 -25.11 -21.49 0.03
N SER A 519 -24.06 -22.10 -0.52
CA SER A 519 -22.70 -22.06 0.04
C SER A 519 -21.91 -20.85 -0.44
N ILE A 520 -20.92 -20.43 0.36
CA ILE A 520 -19.97 -19.38 0.00
C ILE A 520 -18.68 -20.03 -0.49
N HIS A 521 -18.22 -19.59 -1.66
CA HIS A 521 -16.94 -20.02 -2.24
C HIS A 521 -15.94 -18.87 -2.15
N VAL A 522 -14.73 -19.15 -1.63
CA VAL A 522 -13.66 -18.16 -1.53
C VAL A 522 -12.44 -18.67 -2.28
N VAL A 523 -11.92 -17.82 -3.17
CA VAL A 523 -10.65 -18.06 -3.86
C VAL A 523 -9.69 -16.96 -3.48
N ALA A 524 -8.51 -17.33 -2.98
CA ALA A 524 -7.47 -16.38 -2.61
C ALA A 524 -6.12 -16.83 -3.16
N LEU A 525 -5.29 -15.87 -3.53
CA LEU A 525 -3.90 -16.12 -3.88
C LEU A 525 -3.02 -15.96 -2.63
N LEU A 526 -2.14 -16.91 -2.39
CA LEU A 526 -1.09 -16.86 -1.36
C LEU A 526 0.26 -16.71 -2.04
N LEU A 527 0.89 -15.55 -1.84
CA LEU A 527 2.23 -15.26 -2.32
C LEU A 527 3.30 -15.82 -1.36
N PRO A 528 4.47 -16.20 -1.90
CA PRO A 528 5.64 -16.58 -1.10
C PRO A 528 6.02 -15.49 -0.09
N ALA A 529 6.72 -15.89 0.97
CA ALA A 529 7.37 -14.93 1.84
C ALA A 529 8.55 -14.25 1.10
N PRO A 530 8.75 -12.93 1.24
CA PRO A 530 9.97 -12.28 0.76
C PRO A 530 11.17 -12.85 1.52
N GLY A 531 12.36 -12.86 0.92
CA GLY A 531 13.57 -13.34 1.59
C GLY A 531 13.78 -12.64 2.94
N ALA A 532 14.08 -13.40 3.99
CA ALA A 532 14.27 -12.95 5.36
C ALA A 532 15.30 -11.82 5.47
N ILE A 533 16.33 -11.83 4.61
CA ILE A 533 17.35 -10.76 4.60
C ILE A 533 16.77 -9.39 4.25
N ALA A 534 15.66 -9.33 3.52
CA ALA A 534 15.02 -8.07 3.13
C ALA A 534 14.42 -7.32 4.33
N SER A 535 14.22 -7.98 5.48
CA SER A 535 13.75 -7.35 6.73
C SER A 535 14.87 -6.71 7.56
N PHE A 536 16.11 -6.64 7.05
CA PHE A 536 17.26 -6.10 7.79
C PHE A 536 17.97 -4.97 7.04
N VAL A 537 18.43 -3.98 7.80
CA VAL A 537 19.39 -2.96 7.35
C VAL A 537 20.78 -3.59 7.28
N ASP A 538 21.43 -3.55 6.12
CA ASP A 538 22.77 -4.10 5.95
C ASP A 538 23.86 -3.03 6.08
N THR A 539 24.94 -3.35 6.79
CA THR A 539 26.09 -2.45 7.04
C THR A 539 27.40 -3.23 7.07
N ARG A 540 28.44 -2.69 6.44
CA ARG A 540 29.77 -3.33 6.35
C ARG A 540 30.71 -2.87 7.47
N ASN A 541 31.83 -3.58 7.63
CA ASN A 541 32.94 -3.22 8.53
C ASN A 541 32.63 -3.32 10.04
N TYR A 542 31.81 -4.29 10.44
CA TYR A 542 31.57 -4.62 11.85
C TYR A 542 32.20 -5.97 12.21
N PHE A 543 32.60 -6.11 13.46
CA PHE A 543 33.17 -7.34 14.01
C PHE A 543 32.20 -7.93 15.05
N PRO A 544 31.99 -9.26 15.06
CA PRO A 544 31.18 -9.90 16.09
C PRO A 544 31.86 -9.79 17.45
N GLY A 545 31.06 -9.77 18.52
CA GLY A 545 31.57 -9.75 19.89
C GLY A 545 31.43 -11.11 20.59
N ASP A 546 32.22 -11.32 21.64
CA ASP A 546 32.24 -12.58 22.41
C ASP A 546 30.96 -12.88 23.22
N ASN A 547 30.09 -11.88 23.44
CA ASN A 547 28.80 -12.08 24.10
C ASN A 547 27.64 -12.38 23.11
N MET A 548 27.92 -12.40 21.80
CA MET A 548 26.90 -12.73 20.80
C MET A 548 26.64 -14.24 20.74
N LYS A 549 25.38 -14.64 20.55
CA LYS A 549 25.01 -16.04 20.32
C LYS A 549 25.60 -16.48 18.99
N HIS A 550 26.44 -17.51 18.99
CA HIS A 550 27.18 -17.96 17.80
C HIS A 550 26.63 -19.28 17.26
N LEU A 551 26.29 -19.32 15.98
CA LEU A 551 25.97 -20.54 15.23
C LEU A 551 27.01 -20.79 14.13
N VAL A 552 27.48 -22.03 14.07
CA VAL A 552 28.48 -22.51 13.10
C VAL A 552 27.75 -23.29 12.00
N LYS A 553 28.24 -23.23 10.76
CA LYS A 553 27.67 -23.91 9.56
C LYS A 553 26.38 -23.28 9.03
N MET A 554 26.35 -21.96 8.90
CA MET A 554 25.28 -21.24 8.21
C MET A 554 25.74 -20.92 6.79
N PRO A 555 25.34 -21.68 5.75
CA PRO A 555 25.86 -21.51 4.40
C PRO A 555 25.51 -20.18 3.74
N THR A 556 24.42 -19.53 4.17
CA THR A 556 23.95 -18.29 3.55
C THR A 556 23.57 -17.23 4.58
N GLN A 557 23.64 -15.96 4.16
CA GLN A 557 23.14 -14.83 4.94
C GLN A 557 21.62 -14.91 5.16
N GLU A 558 20.90 -15.50 4.21
CA GLU A 558 19.46 -15.69 4.24
C GLU A 558 19.01 -16.63 5.37
N GLU A 559 19.71 -17.76 5.55
CA GLU A 559 19.44 -18.69 6.66
C GLU A 559 19.74 -18.05 8.02
N CYS A 560 20.82 -17.28 8.11
CA CYS A 560 21.17 -16.51 9.30
C CYS A 560 20.09 -15.44 9.61
N ALA A 561 19.54 -14.78 8.60
CA ALA A 561 18.41 -13.85 8.76
C ALA A 561 17.14 -14.57 9.25
N GLN A 562 16.82 -15.74 8.68
CA GLN A 562 15.66 -16.53 9.08
C GLN A 562 15.75 -16.98 10.54
N GLU A 563 16.91 -17.47 10.99
CA GLU A 563 17.16 -17.81 12.39
C GLU A 563 17.00 -16.60 13.32
N CYS A 564 17.43 -15.41 12.88
CA CYS A 564 17.23 -14.18 13.64
C CYS A 564 15.74 -13.79 13.71
N LEU A 565 14.97 -13.91 12.62
CA LEU A 565 13.53 -13.60 12.65
C LEU A 565 12.74 -14.58 13.54
N ASN A 566 13.17 -15.84 13.60
CA ASN A 566 12.56 -16.86 14.46
C ASN A 566 12.91 -16.68 15.95
N ASP A 567 13.99 -15.97 16.27
CA ASP A 567 14.37 -15.63 17.64
C ASP A 567 13.82 -14.23 18.00
N PRO A 568 12.75 -14.12 18.83
CA PRO A 568 12.14 -12.84 19.15
C PRO A 568 13.08 -11.90 19.93
N LYS A 569 14.20 -12.40 20.45
CA LYS A 569 15.23 -11.60 21.11
C LYS A 569 16.31 -11.13 20.16
N CYS A 570 16.33 -11.57 18.91
CA CYS A 570 17.35 -11.14 17.96
C CYS A 570 17.00 -9.79 17.34
N MET A 571 17.91 -8.83 17.52
CA MET A 571 17.84 -7.48 16.96
C MET A 571 18.88 -7.25 15.86
N THR A 572 20.07 -7.82 16.04
CA THR A 572 21.17 -7.76 15.08
C THR A 572 21.77 -9.13 14.90
N PHE A 573 22.17 -9.44 13.66
CA PHE A 573 23.10 -10.51 13.39
C PHE A 573 24.32 -10.03 12.59
N ILE A 574 25.43 -10.73 12.74
CA ILE A 574 26.64 -10.56 11.93
C ILE A 574 26.94 -11.88 11.25
N TYR A 575 27.05 -11.86 9.94
CA TYR A 575 27.45 -13.00 9.13
C TYR A 575 28.93 -12.87 8.74
N CYS A 576 29.74 -13.86 9.07
CA CYS A 576 31.15 -13.93 8.74
C CYS A 576 31.48 -15.32 8.16
N ASP A 577 31.66 -15.43 6.85
CA ASP A 577 32.12 -16.66 6.16
C ASP A 577 31.57 -17.98 6.75
N HIS A 578 30.27 -18.23 6.53
CA HIS A 578 29.54 -19.40 7.01
C HIS A 578 29.28 -19.49 8.53
N GLU A 579 29.56 -18.43 9.28
CA GLU A 579 29.24 -18.28 10.71
C GLU A 579 28.27 -17.12 10.94
N CYS A 580 27.39 -17.27 11.93
CA CYS A 580 26.33 -16.32 12.25
C CYS A 580 26.36 -15.96 13.75
N PHE A 581 26.35 -14.68 14.07
CA PHE A 581 26.43 -14.14 15.44
C PHE A 581 25.21 -13.26 15.72
N PHE A 582 24.39 -13.57 16.73
CA PHE A 582 23.18 -12.83 17.07
C PHE A 582 23.33 -12.00 18.35
N SER A 583 22.66 -10.85 18.41
CA SER A 583 22.58 -10.01 19.60
C SER A 583 21.16 -9.44 19.79
N PRO A 584 20.72 -9.27 21.05
CA PRO A 584 19.50 -8.53 21.38
C PRO A 584 19.67 -7.01 21.34
N SER A 585 20.83 -6.49 20.93
CA SER A 585 21.08 -5.06 20.85
C SER A 585 21.74 -4.68 19.52
N ASN A 586 21.34 -3.55 18.95
CA ASN A 586 22.00 -2.95 17.78
C ASN A 586 23.31 -2.21 18.16
N LYS A 587 23.63 -2.08 19.46
CA LYS A 587 24.76 -1.29 19.96
C LYS A 587 26.02 -2.15 20.14
N PRO A 588 27.13 -1.85 19.44
CA PRO A 588 28.36 -2.64 19.49
C PRO A 588 28.94 -2.88 20.90
N LYS A 589 28.75 -1.90 21.81
CA LYS A 589 29.19 -2.00 23.20
C LYS A 589 28.55 -3.16 23.98
N ASP A 590 27.36 -3.59 23.56
CA ASP A 590 26.60 -4.64 24.23
C ASP A 590 27.00 -6.04 23.71
N TRP A 591 27.76 -6.11 22.61
CA TRP A 591 28.21 -7.36 21.99
C TRP A 591 29.42 -7.97 22.70
N GLY A 592 30.06 -7.23 23.61
CA GLY A 592 31.27 -7.66 24.30
C GLY A 592 32.55 -7.25 23.57
N ARG A 593 33.62 -8.03 23.75
CA ARG A 593 34.92 -7.77 23.14
C ARG A 593 34.91 -8.18 21.66
N PRO A 594 35.37 -7.34 20.73
CA PRO A 594 35.42 -7.68 19.31
C PRO A 594 36.28 -8.91 19.03
N LEU A 595 35.75 -9.84 18.25
CA LEU A 595 36.43 -11.02 17.74
C LEU A 595 37.13 -10.72 16.42
N THR A 596 38.32 -11.29 16.23
CA THR A 596 39.09 -11.13 14.98
C THR A 596 38.54 -12.05 13.88
N LYS A 597 37.51 -11.59 13.18
CA LYS A 597 36.90 -12.26 12.00
C LYS A 597 37.03 -11.37 10.76
N ARG A 598 37.07 -11.97 9.57
CA ARG A 598 37.17 -11.27 8.27
C ARG A 598 35.89 -11.47 7.47
N SER A 599 35.67 -10.59 6.48
CA SER A 599 34.53 -10.66 5.56
C SER A 599 33.16 -10.67 6.28
N CYS A 600 33.04 -9.88 7.34
CA CYS A 600 31.84 -9.79 8.15
C CYS A 600 30.90 -8.69 7.63
N GLN A 601 29.61 -8.98 7.61
CA GLN A 601 28.55 -8.03 7.32
C GLN A 601 27.50 -8.07 8.43
N ARG A 602 27.10 -6.88 8.89
CA ARG A 602 26.09 -6.71 9.94
C ARG A 602 24.73 -6.48 9.29
N TYR A 603 23.72 -7.07 9.91
CA TYR A 603 22.32 -6.94 9.58
C TYR A 603 21.56 -6.62 10.86
N SER A 604 20.80 -5.53 10.88
CA SER A 604 20.05 -5.09 12.05
C SER A 604 18.59 -4.81 11.67
N LYS A 605 17.66 -5.21 12.52
CA LYS A 605 16.28 -4.76 12.41
C LYS A 605 16.26 -3.26 12.70
N ALA A 606 15.51 -2.52 11.90
CA ALA A 606 15.31 -1.10 12.10
C ALA A 606 14.43 -0.76 13.31
N ASP A 607 13.55 -1.68 13.71
CA ASP A 607 12.60 -1.49 14.81
C ASP A 607 12.44 -2.80 15.59
N ASP A 608 12.44 -2.71 16.93
CA ASP A 608 12.26 -3.82 17.86
C ASP A 608 10.90 -4.54 17.67
N ASN A 609 9.92 -3.86 17.06
CA ASN A 609 8.57 -4.36 16.80
C ASN A 609 8.40 -5.02 15.41
N ILE A 610 9.45 -5.09 14.58
CA ILE A 610 9.43 -5.95 13.38
C ILE A 610 9.35 -7.40 13.89
N SER A 611 8.11 -7.89 13.91
CA SER A 611 7.71 -9.13 14.59
C SER A 611 6.97 -10.08 13.65
N GLU A 612 6.78 -9.70 12.38
CA GLU A 612 6.24 -10.64 11.41
C GLU A 612 7.21 -11.80 11.21
N THR A 613 6.68 -12.98 11.50
CA THR A 613 7.40 -14.23 11.35
C THR A 613 7.53 -14.56 9.87
N PHE A 614 8.74 -14.93 9.45
CA PHE A 614 8.94 -15.53 8.14
C PHE A 614 8.27 -16.93 8.13
N VAL A 615 7.08 -17.02 7.54
CA VAL A 615 6.30 -18.27 7.45
C VAL A 615 6.22 -18.72 5.99
N ASN A 616 6.71 -19.92 5.70
CA ASN A 616 6.61 -20.50 4.36
C ASN A 616 5.15 -20.84 4.00
N ASN A 617 4.84 -20.94 2.71
CA ASN A 617 3.46 -21.21 2.26
C ASN A 617 2.92 -22.55 2.80
N SER A 618 3.76 -23.59 2.93
CA SER A 618 3.32 -24.89 3.43
C SER A 618 2.83 -24.82 4.88
N GLU A 619 3.46 -24.00 5.71
CA GLU A 619 3.07 -23.79 7.09
C GLU A 619 1.80 -22.94 7.19
N VAL A 620 1.67 -21.91 6.34
CA VAL A 620 0.42 -21.13 6.21
C VAL A 620 -0.74 -22.06 5.88
N VAL A 621 -0.57 -22.91 4.86
CA VAL A 621 -1.57 -23.89 4.44
C VAL A 621 -1.92 -24.85 5.58
N ARG A 622 -0.92 -25.37 6.28
CA ARG A 622 -1.11 -26.27 7.43
C ARG A 622 -1.94 -25.61 8.52
N VAL A 623 -1.66 -24.36 8.87
CA VAL A 623 -2.43 -23.60 9.88
C VAL A 623 -3.88 -23.46 9.42
N LEU A 624 -4.11 -23.00 8.19
CA LEU A 624 -5.47 -22.84 7.67
C LEU A 624 -6.23 -24.17 7.59
N GLN A 625 -5.56 -25.27 7.18
CA GLN A 625 -6.14 -26.61 7.19
C GLN A 625 -6.59 -27.04 8.59
N ASN A 626 -5.79 -26.78 9.63
CA ASN A 626 -6.18 -27.08 11.01
C ASN A 626 -7.40 -26.27 11.44
N GLU A 627 -7.47 -24.98 11.07
CA GLU A 627 -8.62 -24.12 11.39
C GLU A 627 -9.92 -24.58 10.71
N VAL A 628 -9.81 -25.10 9.48
CA VAL A 628 -10.94 -25.72 8.77
C VAL A 628 -11.34 -27.05 9.42
N GLN A 629 -10.38 -27.94 9.71
CA GLN A 629 -10.65 -29.23 10.35
C GLN A 629 -11.28 -29.09 11.74
N ASN A 630 -10.86 -28.08 12.51
CA ASN A 630 -11.42 -27.78 13.82
C ASN A 630 -12.75 -27.00 13.75
N GLY A 631 -13.20 -26.61 12.55
CA GLY A 631 -14.41 -25.81 12.35
C GLY A 631 -14.35 -24.40 12.95
N ALA A 632 -13.14 -23.86 13.13
CA ALA A 632 -12.87 -22.56 13.75
C ALA A 632 -12.84 -21.40 12.73
N LEU A 633 -12.58 -21.69 11.46
CA LEU A 633 -12.68 -20.71 10.39
C LEU A 633 -14.15 -20.46 10.01
N VAL A 634 -14.71 -19.36 10.53
CA VAL A 634 -16.14 -19.02 10.39
C VAL A 634 -16.37 -17.58 9.90
N LEU A 635 -17.43 -17.39 9.12
CA LEU A 635 -17.95 -16.11 8.67
C LEU A 635 -19.37 -15.91 9.21
N LYS A 636 -19.73 -14.68 9.56
CA LYS A 636 -21.06 -14.36 10.09
C LYS A 636 -21.77 -13.38 9.17
N VAL A 637 -22.97 -13.75 8.76
CA VAL A 637 -23.83 -12.91 7.92
C VAL A 637 -24.96 -12.36 8.78
N ALA A 638 -25.05 -11.03 8.87
CA ALA A 638 -26.12 -10.36 9.59
C ALA A 638 -27.35 -10.25 8.68
N ASP A 639 -28.49 -10.74 9.18
CA ASP A 639 -29.81 -10.51 8.59
C ASP A 639 -30.59 -9.59 9.54
N LYS A 640 -31.24 -8.55 9.01
CA LYS A 640 -32.06 -7.61 9.79
C LYS A 640 -33.33 -8.28 10.34
N GLN A 641 -33.74 -9.43 9.79
CA GLN A 641 -34.99 -10.09 10.12
C GLN A 641 -34.81 -11.40 10.91
N GLN A 642 -33.58 -11.93 11.00
CA GLN A 642 -33.28 -13.20 11.66
C GLN A 642 -32.01 -13.13 12.51
N SER A 643 -31.78 -14.17 13.33
CA SER A 643 -30.50 -14.30 14.02
C SER A 643 -29.37 -14.56 13.01
N PRO A 644 -28.16 -14.01 13.21
CA PRO A 644 -27.06 -14.10 12.24
C PRO A 644 -26.81 -15.54 11.78
N ALA A 645 -26.60 -15.73 10.48
CA ALA A 645 -26.20 -17.02 9.91
C ALA A 645 -24.70 -17.20 10.07
N THR A 646 -24.27 -18.42 10.39
CA THR A 646 -22.86 -18.77 10.56
C THR A 646 -22.43 -19.72 9.45
N PHE A 647 -21.51 -19.25 8.63
CA PHE A 647 -20.86 -20.02 7.59
C PHE A 647 -19.57 -20.63 8.15
N LYS A 648 -19.45 -21.95 8.12
CA LYS A 648 -18.25 -22.66 8.55
C LYS A 648 -17.48 -23.17 7.34
N ALA A 649 -16.17 -22.95 7.32
CA ALA A 649 -15.33 -23.58 6.32
C ALA A 649 -15.36 -25.10 6.52
N VAL A 650 -15.68 -25.85 5.47
CA VAL A 650 -15.72 -27.32 5.48
C VAL A 650 -14.64 -27.94 4.60
N ARG A 651 -14.09 -27.15 3.67
CA ARG A 651 -13.09 -27.59 2.71
C ARG A 651 -12.08 -26.47 2.47
N ILE A 652 -10.81 -26.85 2.38
CA ILE A 652 -9.74 -26.03 1.85
C ILE A 652 -8.91 -26.90 0.92
N ASN A 653 -8.85 -26.51 -0.35
CA ASN A 653 -7.99 -27.13 -1.34
C ASN A 653 -6.85 -26.17 -1.64
N THR A 654 -5.65 -26.72 -1.79
CA THR A 654 -4.46 -25.96 -2.21
C THR A 654 -3.96 -26.50 -3.54
N ASP A 655 -3.36 -25.61 -4.33
CA ASP A 655 -2.85 -25.90 -5.69
C ASP A 655 -3.93 -26.02 -6.77
N ALA A 656 -4.84 -25.05 -6.81
CA ALA A 656 -5.71 -24.82 -7.96
C ALA A 656 -4.98 -24.21 -9.20
N SER A 657 -3.64 -24.18 -9.22
CA SER A 657 -2.82 -23.91 -10.42
C SER A 657 -1.87 -25.10 -10.64
N PRO A 658 -2.02 -25.84 -11.74
CA PRO A 658 -1.30 -27.09 -11.96
C PRO A 658 0.18 -26.94 -12.34
N PHE A 659 0.69 -25.73 -12.60
CA PHE A 659 2.06 -25.58 -13.11
C PHE A 659 2.92 -24.49 -12.45
N ASN A 660 2.45 -23.80 -11.41
CA ASN A 660 3.23 -22.73 -10.76
C ASN A 660 3.61 -22.94 -9.30
N ALA A 661 3.42 -24.14 -8.77
CA ALA A 661 4.06 -24.52 -7.53
C ALA A 661 5.43 -25.13 -7.85
N GLN A 662 6.51 -24.46 -7.41
CA GLN A 662 7.61 -25.18 -6.77
C GLN A 662 7.01 -25.98 -5.61
N HIS A 663 6.33 -27.07 -5.95
CA HIS A 663 5.92 -28.07 -4.99
C HIS A 663 7.21 -28.64 -4.42
N SER A 664 7.28 -28.69 -3.10
CA SER A 664 8.13 -29.60 -2.34
C SER A 664 7.89 -31.10 -2.65
N SER A 665 7.12 -31.41 -3.70
CA SER A 665 6.85 -32.72 -4.26
C SER A 665 7.08 -32.68 -5.78
N GLY A 666 8.34 -32.71 -6.20
CA GLY A 666 8.70 -32.67 -7.62
C GLY A 666 8.07 -33.80 -8.43
N LEU A 667 7.82 -33.57 -9.73
CA LEU A 667 7.44 -34.61 -10.72
C LEU A 667 8.43 -35.79 -10.78
N TYR A 668 9.60 -35.57 -10.18
CA TYR A 668 10.71 -36.46 -9.97
C TYR A 668 11.44 -36.03 -8.70
N GLN A 669 12.12 -36.96 -8.05
CA GLN A 669 12.94 -36.73 -6.87
C GLN A 669 14.39 -37.02 -7.19
N VAL A 670 15.32 -36.30 -6.54
CA VAL A 670 16.75 -36.62 -6.62
C VAL A 670 16.95 -37.99 -6.00
N ALA A 671 17.35 -38.97 -6.80
CA ALA A 671 17.66 -40.30 -6.33
C ALA A 671 19.11 -40.39 -5.86
N PHE A 672 20.04 -39.91 -6.71
CA PHE A 672 21.47 -39.96 -6.43
C PHE A 672 22.19 -38.71 -6.95
N PRO A 673 22.71 -37.84 -6.07
CA PRO A 673 23.62 -36.76 -6.48
C PRO A 673 24.98 -37.33 -6.89
N GLU A 674 25.71 -36.60 -7.74
CA GLU A 674 27.05 -36.98 -8.21
C GLU A 674 27.11 -38.33 -8.94
N LYS A 675 26.00 -38.71 -9.58
CA LYS A 675 25.82 -39.92 -10.37
C LYS A 675 25.19 -39.63 -11.72
N VAL A 676 25.39 -40.54 -12.67
CA VAL A 676 24.76 -40.54 -13.99
C VAL A 676 24.29 -41.96 -14.34
N LEU A 677 23.22 -42.10 -15.11
CA LEU A 677 22.73 -43.42 -15.55
C LEU A 677 23.74 -44.07 -16.52
N SER A 678 24.04 -45.35 -16.34
CA SER A 678 24.97 -46.09 -17.21
C SER A 678 24.32 -46.41 -18.56
N LEU A 679 24.97 -46.00 -19.67
CA LEU A 679 24.59 -46.40 -21.03
C LEU A 679 24.99 -47.84 -21.37
N GLU A 680 25.71 -48.53 -20.48
CA GLU A 680 26.05 -49.96 -20.65
C GLU A 680 24.87 -50.89 -20.37
N GLN A 681 23.76 -50.36 -19.84
CA GLN A 681 22.52 -51.10 -19.61
C GLN A 681 21.56 -50.92 -20.79
N ASP A 682 21.01 -52.02 -21.30
CA ASP A 682 20.03 -52.02 -22.41
C ASP A 682 18.74 -51.25 -22.07
N THR A 683 18.48 -51.01 -20.79
CA THR A 683 17.32 -50.25 -20.27
C THR A 683 17.55 -48.74 -20.26
N THR A 684 18.75 -48.26 -20.57
CA THR A 684 19.14 -46.85 -20.51
C THR A 684 19.49 -46.34 -21.90
N MET A 685 18.97 -45.17 -22.26
CA MET A 685 19.26 -44.51 -23.53
C MET A 685 19.58 -43.04 -23.33
N SER A 686 20.29 -42.43 -24.28
CA SER A 686 20.41 -40.98 -24.35
C SER A 686 19.13 -40.39 -24.96
N ALA A 687 18.60 -39.33 -24.36
CA ALA A 687 17.39 -38.69 -24.87
C ALA A 687 17.64 -38.00 -26.22
N VAL A 688 16.70 -38.16 -27.16
CA VAL A 688 16.71 -37.45 -28.45
C VAL A 688 15.67 -36.33 -28.42
N MET A 689 16.03 -35.14 -28.90
CA MET A 689 15.16 -33.96 -28.86
C MET A 689 13.97 -34.08 -29.82
N LEU A 690 12.76 -33.87 -29.30
CA LEU A 690 11.48 -33.94 -30.02
C LEU A 690 11.19 -32.71 -30.91
N ASP A 691 11.91 -31.59 -30.72
CA ASP A 691 11.62 -30.29 -31.32
C ASP A 691 12.66 -29.79 -32.36
N GLY A 692 13.66 -30.62 -32.70
CA GLY A 692 14.67 -30.27 -33.71
C GLY A 692 15.68 -29.19 -33.28
N LYS A 693 15.77 -28.83 -32.00
CA LYS A 693 16.86 -28.00 -31.45
C LYS A 693 18.09 -28.85 -31.08
N ASN A 694 19.26 -28.22 -31.03
CA ASN A 694 20.54 -28.92 -30.90
C ASN A 694 20.88 -29.40 -29.46
N GLU A 695 20.23 -28.93 -28.38
CA GLU A 695 20.67 -29.23 -26.99
C GLU A 695 19.52 -29.23 -25.94
N ILE A 696 19.59 -30.15 -24.95
CA ILE A 696 18.70 -30.20 -23.76
C ILE A 696 19.27 -29.29 -22.67
N THR A 697 18.62 -28.15 -22.42
CA THR A 697 19.24 -27.07 -21.61
C THR A 697 18.91 -27.13 -20.12
N SER A 698 17.93 -27.95 -19.72
CA SER A 698 17.43 -28.02 -18.35
C SER A 698 17.02 -29.44 -17.93
N VAL A 699 16.98 -29.65 -16.60
CA VAL A 699 16.48 -30.90 -16.00
C VAL A 699 15.00 -31.13 -16.33
N GLN A 700 14.20 -30.07 -16.44
CA GLN A 700 12.79 -30.15 -16.81
C GLN A 700 12.61 -30.61 -18.26
N GLN A 701 13.48 -30.16 -19.17
CA GLN A 701 13.45 -30.59 -20.57
C GLN A 701 13.88 -32.06 -20.71
N CYS A 702 14.84 -32.51 -19.90
CA CYS A 702 15.21 -33.91 -19.79
C CYS A 702 14.05 -34.78 -19.25
N TYR A 703 13.34 -34.28 -18.23
CA TYR A 703 12.13 -34.94 -17.73
C TYR A 703 11.01 -35.00 -18.77
N ARG A 704 10.81 -33.95 -19.57
CA ARG A 704 9.84 -33.98 -20.68
C ARG A 704 10.17 -35.11 -21.64
N ASN A 705 11.43 -35.23 -22.08
CA ASN A 705 11.83 -36.34 -22.93
C ASN A 705 11.59 -37.71 -22.26
N CYS A 706 11.86 -37.84 -20.95
CA CYS A 706 11.53 -39.03 -20.18
C CYS A 706 10.05 -39.43 -20.32
N ILE A 707 9.12 -38.48 -20.28
CA ILE A 707 7.67 -38.80 -20.30
C ILE A 707 7.05 -38.84 -21.71
N THR A 708 7.76 -38.38 -22.74
CA THR A 708 7.22 -38.26 -24.12
C THR A 708 7.97 -39.09 -25.17
N GLU A 709 9.19 -39.54 -24.91
CA GLU A 709 10.00 -40.26 -25.91
C GLU A 709 9.52 -41.71 -26.08
N SER A 710 9.08 -42.06 -27.30
CA SER A 710 8.44 -43.35 -27.63
C SER A 710 9.39 -44.57 -27.65
N GLY A 711 10.58 -44.46 -27.06
CA GLY A 711 11.63 -45.48 -27.06
C GLY A 711 11.81 -46.23 -25.75
N THR A 712 11.37 -45.68 -24.61
CA THR A 712 11.53 -46.31 -23.29
C THR A 712 10.41 -45.86 -22.33
N GLU A 713 9.83 -46.80 -21.56
CA GLU A 713 8.88 -46.48 -20.48
C GLU A 713 9.63 -45.87 -19.29
N CYS A 714 10.08 -44.63 -19.45
CA CYS A 714 11.02 -44.00 -18.55
C CYS A 714 10.47 -43.90 -17.11
N ALA A 715 11.23 -44.47 -16.18
CA ALA A 715 10.98 -44.44 -14.74
C ALA A 715 12.05 -43.62 -13.97
N SER A 716 13.23 -43.40 -14.57
CA SER A 716 14.30 -42.56 -14.02
C SER A 716 15.08 -41.88 -15.13
N PHE A 717 15.71 -40.75 -14.83
CA PHE A 717 16.53 -40.01 -15.78
C PHE A 717 17.72 -39.35 -15.09
N SER A 718 18.76 -39.00 -15.83
CA SER A 718 19.91 -38.24 -15.31
C SER A 718 20.23 -37.06 -16.18
N TYR A 719 20.55 -35.93 -15.56
CA TYR A 719 20.89 -34.69 -16.25
C TYR A 719 22.22 -34.13 -15.75
N CYS A 720 23.05 -33.68 -16.71
CA CYS A 720 24.36 -33.10 -16.47
C CYS A 720 24.37 -31.62 -16.93
N PRO A 721 24.28 -30.63 -16.03
CA PRO A 721 24.11 -29.23 -16.41
C PRO A 721 25.24 -28.63 -17.26
N ALA A 722 26.47 -29.13 -17.08
CA ALA A 722 27.64 -28.65 -17.81
C ALA A 722 27.73 -29.21 -19.24
N SER A 723 27.44 -30.50 -19.43
CA SER A 723 27.51 -31.17 -20.74
C SER A 723 26.19 -31.16 -21.51
N LYS A 724 25.09 -30.74 -20.87
CA LYS A 724 23.72 -30.79 -21.43
C LYS A 724 23.26 -32.22 -21.77
N GLU A 725 23.92 -33.22 -21.20
CA GLU A 725 23.61 -34.63 -21.43
C GLU A 725 22.39 -35.05 -20.61
N CYS A 726 21.46 -35.74 -21.26
CA CYS A 726 20.26 -36.31 -20.68
C CYS A 726 20.18 -37.79 -21.02
N ARG A 727 20.06 -38.64 -20.00
CA ARG A 727 19.89 -40.09 -20.15
C ARG A 727 18.59 -40.52 -19.49
N LEU A 728 17.86 -41.43 -20.13
CA LEU A 728 16.56 -41.94 -19.72
C LEU A 728 16.70 -43.43 -19.40
N SER A 729 15.96 -43.94 -18.42
CA SER A 729 15.95 -45.36 -18.07
C SER A 729 14.55 -45.84 -17.74
N SER A 730 14.22 -47.05 -18.19
CA SER A 730 12.98 -47.75 -17.80
C SER A 730 13.03 -48.33 -16.38
N ILE A 731 14.20 -48.34 -15.74
CA ILE A 731 14.36 -48.82 -14.36
C ILE A 731 14.08 -47.67 -13.40
N ASN A 732 13.26 -47.92 -12.38
CA ASN A 732 13.16 -47.00 -11.24
C ASN A 732 14.36 -47.25 -10.31
N VAL A 733 15.34 -46.36 -10.31
CA VAL A 733 16.61 -46.55 -9.59
C VAL A 733 16.46 -46.61 -8.07
N LEU A 734 15.30 -46.23 -7.53
CA LEU A 734 15.00 -46.32 -6.09
C LEU A 734 14.46 -47.68 -5.68
N ASP A 735 13.97 -48.48 -6.63
CA ASP A 735 13.35 -49.78 -6.37
C ASP A 735 14.24 -50.95 -6.85
N ASP A 736 15.40 -50.65 -7.43
CA ASP A 736 16.34 -51.64 -7.94
C ASP A 736 17.38 -52.03 -6.87
N GLU A 737 17.29 -53.26 -6.35
CA GLU A 737 18.28 -53.83 -5.42
C GLU A 737 19.71 -53.88 -6.00
N GLN A 738 19.85 -53.77 -7.33
CA GLN A 738 21.11 -53.70 -8.06
C GLN A 738 21.40 -52.32 -8.66
N ALA A 739 20.77 -51.24 -8.17
CA ALA A 739 20.92 -49.88 -8.69
C ALA A 739 22.39 -49.44 -8.92
N THR A 740 23.34 -49.97 -8.14
CA THR A 740 24.78 -49.73 -8.32
C THR A 740 25.33 -50.15 -9.69
N LYS A 741 24.74 -51.13 -10.38
CA LYS A 741 25.13 -51.56 -11.74
C LYS A 741 24.58 -50.64 -12.85
N SER A 742 23.52 -49.89 -12.53
CA SER A 742 22.82 -48.98 -13.44
C SER A 742 23.35 -47.55 -13.34
N LEU A 743 24.34 -47.30 -12.46
CA LEU A 743 24.85 -45.98 -12.11
C LEU A 743 26.36 -45.88 -12.31
N GLN A 744 26.81 -44.76 -12.89
CA GLN A 744 28.21 -44.37 -12.98
C GLN A 744 28.46 -43.13 -12.10
N THR A 745 29.68 -42.94 -11.60
CA THR A 745 30.05 -41.75 -10.81
C THR A 745 30.42 -40.59 -11.71
N ASP A 746 29.70 -39.46 -11.60
CA ASP A 746 30.07 -38.18 -12.21
C ASP A 746 29.57 -37.04 -11.30
N THR A 747 30.51 -36.29 -10.71
CA THR A 747 30.23 -35.19 -9.77
C THR A 747 29.47 -34.02 -10.39
N ARG A 748 29.32 -33.99 -11.72
CA ARG A 748 28.65 -32.93 -12.46
C ARG A 748 27.24 -33.31 -12.90
N CYS A 749 26.76 -34.50 -12.50
CA CYS A 749 25.48 -35.04 -12.92
C CYS A 749 24.61 -35.40 -11.71
N THR A 750 23.31 -35.52 -11.94
CA THR A 750 22.36 -35.96 -10.92
C THR A 750 21.35 -36.92 -11.55
N VAL A 751 21.06 -38.00 -10.83
CA VAL A 751 20.04 -38.98 -11.20
C VAL A 751 18.76 -38.67 -10.43
N TYR A 752 17.66 -38.70 -11.17
CA TYR A 752 16.31 -38.43 -10.70
C TYR A 752 15.42 -39.65 -10.95
N ALA A 753 14.54 -39.95 -10.00
CA ALA A 753 13.51 -40.96 -10.14
C ALA A 753 12.14 -40.30 -10.28
N ARG A 754 11.25 -40.85 -11.11
CA ARG A 754 9.87 -40.31 -11.22
C ARG A 754 9.12 -40.52 -9.91
N SER A 755 8.31 -39.52 -9.57
CA SER A 755 7.41 -39.57 -8.43
C SER A 755 5.98 -39.81 -8.91
N TYR A 756 5.45 -41.00 -8.65
CA TYR A 756 4.09 -41.39 -9.03
C TYR A 756 3.06 -40.92 -7.99
N ILE A 757 3.45 -40.82 -6.72
CA ILE A 757 2.58 -40.38 -5.63
C ILE A 757 2.00 -38.99 -5.85
N ASN A 758 2.70 -38.14 -6.59
CA ASN A 758 2.30 -36.76 -6.86
C ASN A 758 1.15 -36.65 -7.88
N MET A 759 0.80 -37.75 -8.54
CA MET A 759 -0.39 -37.85 -9.40
C MET A 759 -1.68 -38.07 -8.57
N TYR A 760 -1.55 -38.20 -7.25
CA TYR A 760 -2.65 -38.51 -6.35
C TYR A 760 -2.78 -37.46 -5.25
N GLU A 761 -4.00 -37.23 -4.81
CA GLU A 761 -4.35 -36.45 -3.64
C GLU A 761 -4.55 -37.39 -2.44
N LYS A 762 -3.84 -37.12 -1.34
CA LYS A 762 -3.90 -37.93 -0.13
C LYS A 762 -5.06 -37.50 0.76
N PHE A 763 -5.84 -38.47 1.21
CA PHE A 763 -6.89 -38.36 2.23
C PHE A 763 -6.42 -39.13 3.49
N PRO A 764 -5.74 -38.44 4.43
CA PRO A 764 -5.14 -39.09 5.59
C PRO A 764 -6.20 -39.77 6.44
N GLY A 765 -5.92 -41.00 6.85
CA GLY A 765 -6.78 -41.75 7.76
C GLY A 765 -8.16 -42.10 7.20
N SER A 766 -8.33 -42.01 5.88
CA SER A 766 -9.58 -42.35 5.18
C SER A 766 -9.39 -43.67 4.44
N VAL A 767 -10.37 -44.57 4.51
CA VAL A 767 -10.44 -45.82 3.73
C VAL A 767 -11.88 -46.12 3.31
N SER A 768 -12.06 -46.88 2.24
CA SER A 768 -13.33 -47.30 1.67
C SER A 768 -13.82 -48.60 2.31
N ARG A 769 -15.13 -48.65 2.62
CA ARG A 769 -15.85 -49.89 2.99
C ARG A 769 -16.14 -50.78 1.79
N VAL A 770 -16.19 -50.19 0.60
CA VAL A 770 -16.27 -50.94 -0.65
C VAL A 770 -14.89 -51.53 -0.86
N GLY A 771 -14.79 -52.86 -0.81
CA GLY A 771 -13.52 -53.56 -1.01
C GLY A 771 -12.87 -53.12 -2.32
N GLY A 772 -11.56 -52.90 -2.29
CA GLY A 772 -10.84 -52.51 -3.50
C GLY A 772 -10.80 -53.62 -4.55
N ASP A 773 -10.60 -53.20 -5.79
CA ASP A 773 -10.69 -54.06 -6.96
C ASP A 773 -9.47 -54.98 -7.09
N ILE A 774 -8.30 -54.52 -6.65
CA ILE A 774 -7.06 -55.31 -6.54
C ILE A 774 -6.35 -55.01 -5.23
N SER A 775 -5.88 -56.05 -4.56
CA SER A 775 -5.03 -55.92 -3.37
C SER A 775 -3.64 -56.50 -3.62
N LYS A 776 -2.61 -55.82 -3.12
CA LYS A 776 -1.19 -56.14 -3.26
C LYS A 776 -0.50 -56.07 -1.89
N ASP A 777 0.18 -57.14 -1.52
CA ASP A 777 1.00 -57.21 -0.31
C ASP A 777 2.47 -56.84 -0.59
N ASN A 778 3.21 -56.55 0.49
CA ASN A 778 4.65 -56.25 0.48
C ASN A 778 5.03 -55.00 -0.35
N VAL A 779 4.12 -54.03 -0.47
CA VAL A 779 4.40 -52.77 -1.16
C VAL A 779 5.20 -51.85 -0.21
N PRO A 780 6.45 -51.45 -0.54
CA PRO A 780 7.34 -50.81 0.44
C PRO A 780 6.92 -49.42 0.91
N ASN A 781 6.28 -48.64 0.04
CA ASN A 781 5.86 -47.26 0.29
C ASN A 781 4.69 -46.86 -0.62
N GLU A 782 4.06 -45.74 -0.31
CA GLU A 782 2.91 -45.20 -1.05
C GLU A 782 3.26 -44.84 -2.50
N ASN A 783 4.50 -44.45 -2.79
CA ASN A 783 4.93 -44.13 -4.16
C ASN A 783 4.97 -45.39 -5.04
N GLN A 784 5.35 -46.54 -4.45
CA GLN A 784 5.26 -47.83 -5.14
C GLN A 784 3.80 -48.24 -5.37
N CYS A 785 2.92 -47.99 -4.41
CA CYS A 785 1.49 -48.25 -4.56
C CYS A 785 0.88 -47.35 -5.67
N ALA A 786 1.30 -46.09 -5.74
CA ALA A 786 0.94 -45.16 -6.81
C ALA A 786 1.45 -45.58 -8.19
N GLN A 787 2.68 -46.12 -8.26
CA GLN A 787 3.24 -46.69 -9.48
C GLN A 787 2.43 -47.91 -9.94
N LEU A 788 2.08 -48.81 -9.02
CA LEU A 788 1.22 -49.96 -9.30
C LEU A 788 -0.13 -49.48 -9.82
N CYS A 789 -0.77 -48.53 -9.14
CA CYS A 789 -2.03 -47.92 -9.58
C CYS A 789 -1.92 -47.33 -11.01
N LYS A 790 -0.82 -46.65 -11.34
CA LYS A 790 -0.65 -46.02 -12.66
C LYS A 790 -0.44 -47.03 -13.80
N HIS A 791 0.24 -48.13 -13.54
CA HIS A 791 0.70 -49.08 -14.57
C HIS A 791 -0.02 -50.43 -14.53
N ASP A 792 -0.97 -50.63 -13.62
CA ASP A 792 -1.75 -51.86 -13.55
C ASP A 792 -2.59 -52.03 -14.83
N LYS A 793 -2.45 -53.20 -15.47
CA LYS A 793 -3.10 -53.51 -16.75
C LYS A 793 -4.51 -54.12 -16.57
N LEU A 794 -4.91 -54.42 -15.34
CA LEU A 794 -6.11 -55.19 -15.02
C LEU A 794 -7.22 -54.32 -14.41
N VAL A 795 -6.89 -53.22 -13.76
CA VAL A 795 -7.84 -52.31 -13.10
C VAL A 795 -7.66 -50.88 -13.57
N ARG A 796 -8.77 -50.19 -13.84
CA ARG A 796 -8.78 -48.74 -14.15
C ARG A 796 -8.56 -47.93 -12.87
N CYS A 797 -7.36 -47.96 -12.32
CA CYS A 797 -7.10 -47.38 -11.01
C CYS A 797 -7.31 -45.86 -10.98
N ARG A 798 -8.32 -45.39 -10.24
CA ARG A 798 -8.65 -43.98 -9.98
C ARG A 798 -8.33 -43.55 -8.54
N GLY A 799 -7.82 -44.47 -7.73
CA GLY A 799 -7.29 -44.20 -6.41
C GLY A 799 -6.76 -45.47 -5.77
N PHE A 800 -6.02 -45.34 -4.69
CA PHE A 800 -5.52 -46.48 -3.94
C PHE A 800 -5.49 -46.19 -2.44
N GLU A 801 -5.46 -47.23 -1.63
CA GLU A 801 -5.21 -47.16 -0.19
C GLU A 801 -3.86 -47.78 0.11
N TYR A 802 -3.09 -47.10 0.95
CA TYR A 802 -1.82 -47.63 1.43
C TYR A 802 -1.79 -47.66 2.96
N CYS A 803 -1.42 -48.81 3.50
CA CYS A 803 -1.31 -49.06 4.93
C CYS A 803 0.18 -49.29 5.28
N PRO A 804 0.89 -48.29 5.84
CA PRO A 804 2.34 -48.39 6.08
C PRO A 804 2.71 -49.52 7.05
N GLY A 805 1.86 -49.78 8.05
CA GLY A 805 2.12 -50.79 9.07
C GLY A 805 2.08 -52.23 8.56
N THR A 806 1.25 -52.51 7.54
CA THR A 806 1.11 -53.84 6.93
C THR A 806 1.74 -53.94 5.54
N LYS A 807 2.25 -52.83 4.99
CA LYS A 807 2.74 -52.73 3.60
C LYS A 807 1.71 -53.23 2.58
N HIS A 808 0.44 -52.96 2.88
CA HIS A 808 -0.70 -53.39 2.08
C HIS A 808 -1.16 -52.24 1.19
N CYS A 809 -1.40 -52.54 -0.09
CA CYS A 809 -1.79 -51.60 -1.13
C CYS A 809 -3.07 -52.09 -1.79
N VAL A 810 -4.12 -51.28 -1.79
CA VAL A 810 -5.43 -51.64 -2.35
C VAL A 810 -5.77 -50.65 -3.44
N LEU A 811 -6.01 -51.10 -4.66
CA LEU A 811 -6.31 -50.28 -5.83
C LEU A 811 -7.82 -50.20 -6.04
N HIS A 812 -8.32 -49.01 -6.42
CA HIS A 812 -9.73 -48.72 -6.64
C HIS A 812 -10.00 -48.19 -8.05
N GLU A 813 -11.04 -48.70 -8.72
CA GLU A 813 -11.53 -48.20 -10.01
C GLU A 813 -12.36 -46.93 -9.89
N LYS A 814 -13.00 -46.73 -8.73
CA LYS A 814 -13.78 -45.55 -8.44
C LYS A 814 -12.90 -44.44 -7.87
N HIS A 815 -13.12 -43.23 -8.35
CA HIS A 815 -12.49 -42.06 -7.76
C HIS A 815 -13.06 -41.83 -6.35
N PHE A 816 -12.24 -41.36 -5.41
CA PHE A 816 -12.65 -41.16 -4.01
C PHE A 816 -13.90 -40.29 -3.86
N LEU A 817 -14.03 -39.26 -4.70
CA LEU A 817 -15.22 -38.37 -4.72
C LEU A 817 -16.50 -39.03 -5.24
N ASP A 818 -16.40 -40.18 -5.90
CA ASP A 818 -17.56 -40.95 -6.39
C ASP A 818 -17.99 -42.02 -5.35
N ILE A 819 -17.22 -42.17 -4.27
CA ILE A 819 -17.58 -43.04 -3.13
C ILE A 819 -18.58 -42.28 -2.26
N ARG A 820 -19.69 -42.93 -1.94
CA ARG A 820 -20.71 -42.30 -1.09
C ARG A 820 -20.14 -42.06 0.31
N PRO A 821 -20.44 -40.93 0.97
CA PRO A 821 -19.88 -40.61 2.28
C PRO A 821 -20.10 -41.71 3.34
N GLU A 822 -21.23 -42.44 3.30
CA GLU A 822 -21.54 -43.55 4.21
C GLU A 822 -20.62 -44.78 4.06
N ASP A 823 -19.96 -44.89 2.91
CA ASP A 823 -19.03 -45.96 2.55
C ASP A 823 -17.57 -45.58 2.83
N ILE A 824 -17.30 -44.40 3.40
CA ILE A 824 -15.95 -43.93 3.79
C ILE A 824 -15.79 -44.07 5.30
N ILE A 825 -14.70 -44.69 5.75
CA ILE A 825 -14.28 -44.74 7.15
C ILE A 825 -13.17 -43.71 7.34
N ASN A 826 -13.42 -42.72 8.19
CA ASN A 826 -12.45 -41.71 8.59
C ASN A 826 -11.81 -42.05 9.95
N GLY A 827 -10.61 -41.53 10.19
CA GLY A 827 -9.91 -41.66 11.47
C GLY A 827 -9.15 -42.98 11.66
N THR A 828 -8.83 -43.69 10.58
CA THR A 828 -7.99 -44.89 10.66
C THR A 828 -6.51 -44.48 10.69
N GLU A 829 -5.85 -44.52 11.84
CA GLU A 829 -4.40 -44.22 11.90
C GLU A 829 -3.53 -45.22 11.11
N ALA A 830 -4.10 -46.34 10.67
CA ALA A 830 -3.39 -47.43 10.00
C ALA A 830 -3.19 -47.27 8.49
N CYS A 831 -4.06 -46.51 7.81
CA CYS A 831 -4.13 -46.47 6.34
C CYS A 831 -4.54 -45.08 5.84
N SER A 832 -4.23 -44.75 4.59
CA SER A 832 -4.69 -43.53 3.93
C SER A 832 -5.10 -43.81 2.50
N HIS A 833 -6.15 -43.13 2.04
CA HIS A 833 -6.59 -43.19 0.66
C HIS A 833 -5.88 -42.12 -0.17
N TYR A 834 -5.65 -42.41 -1.44
CA TYR A 834 -4.95 -41.58 -2.42
C TYR A 834 -5.78 -41.57 -3.70
N ALA A 835 -6.49 -40.48 -3.99
CA ALA A 835 -7.33 -40.36 -5.17
C ALA A 835 -6.53 -39.79 -6.35
N GLN A 836 -6.71 -40.31 -7.55
CA GLN A 836 -5.99 -39.81 -8.72
C GLN A 836 -6.52 -38.45 -9.15
N LYS A 837 -5.64 -37.46 -9.35
CA LYS A 837 -6.03 -36.16 -9.88
C LYS A 837 -6.50 -36.29 -11.34
N PHE A 838 -7.65 -35.71 -11.70
CA PHE A 838 -8.15 -35.56 -13.06
C PHE A 838 -7.20 -34.75 -13.95
N SER A 839 -6.48 -33.79 -13.38
CA SER A 839 -5.42 -33.07 -14.10
C SER A 839 -4.30 -33.97 -14.65
N ALA A 840 -4.04 -35.11 -14.00
CA ALA A 840 -3.00 -36.04 -14.43
C ALA A 840 -3.32 -36.74 -15.77
N ASP A 841 -4.56 -36.62 -16.26
CA ASP A 841 -5.03 -37.16 -17.55
C ASP A 841 -4.71 -36.24 -18.75
N TYR A 842 -4.13 -35.05 -18.52
CA TYR A 842 -3.91 -34.04 -19.56
C TYR A 842 -2.44 -33.63 -19.68
N TRP A 843 -2.04 -33.28 -20.91
CA TRP A 843 -0.82 -32.56 -21.25
C TRP A 843 -1.11 -31.07 -21.36
N GLU A 844 -0.24 -30.25 -20.78
CA GLU A 844 -0.18 -28.82 -21.09
C GLU A 844 0.36 -28.63 -22.51
N GLY A 845 -0.38 -27.91 -23.34
CA GLY A 845 0.06 -27.49 -24.67
C GLY A 845 0.56 -26.05 -24.68
N ALA A 846 0.33 -25.35 -25.79
CA ALA A 846 0.80 -23.98 -25.97
C ALA A 846 -0.06 -22.97 -25.17
N LYS A 847 0.56 -21.86 -24.79
CA LYS A 847 -0.13 -20.71 -24.21
C LYS A 847 -1.08 -20.11 -25.26
N GLY A 848 -2.35 -19.94 -24.91
CA GLY A 848 -3.40 -19.50 -25.83
C GLY A 848 -4.73 -20.19 -25.62
N GLU A 849 -5.74 -19.75 -26.37
CA GLU A 849 -7.07 -20.36 -26.43
C GLU A 849 -7.23 -21.14 -27.75
N LEU A 850 -7.80 -22.35 -27.72
CA LEU A 850 -8.13 -23.05 -28.96
C LEU A 850 -9.39 -22.39 -29.55
N ASP A 851 -9.34 -22.04 -30.83
CA ASP A 851 -10.50 -21.47 -31.53
C ASP A 851 -11.50 -22.58 -31.89
N ASP A 852 -12.23 -23.08 -30.89
CA ASP A 852 -13.25 -24.11 -31.05
C ASP A 852 -14.66 -23.49 -31.04
N PRO A 853 -15.40 -23.53 -32.17
CA PRO A 853 -16.75 -22.97 -32.26
C PRO A 853 -17.79 -23.71 -31.41
N ASN A 854 -17.49 -24.92 -30.93
CA ASN A 854 -18.37 -25.72 -30.06
C ASN A 854 -17.87 -25.76 -28.61
N SER A 855 -16.98 -24.85 -28.23
CA SER A 855 -16.47 -24.78 -26.86
C SER A 855 -17.53 -24.35 -25.84
N ILE A 856 -17.38 -24.82 -24.61
CA ILE A 856 -18.24 -24.48 -23.47
C ILE A 856 -17.40 -23.75 -22.43
N THR A 857 -17.78 -22.53 -22.07
CA THR A 857 -17.08 -21.73 -21.05
C THR A 857 -17.76 -21.86 -19.69
N ILE A 858 -16.96 -22.15 -18.66
CA ILE A 858 -17.38 -22.23 -17.25
C ILE A 858 -16.52 -21.25 -16.46
N SER A 859 -17.13 -20.28 -15.78
CA SER A 859 -16.41 -19.28 -14.96
C SER A 859 -16.25 -19.75 -13.50
N LEU A 860 -15.28 -19.16 -12.79
CA LEU A 860 -15.00 -19.35 -11.36
C LEU A 860 -14.75 -20.83 -10.97
N ILE A 861 -14.02 -21.55 -11.82
CA ILE A 861 -13.75 -22.98 -11.67
C ILE A 861 -12.27 -23.26 -11.39
N SER A 862 -11.98 -24.25 -10.54
CA SER A 862 -10.60 -24.68 -10.29
C SER A 862 -10.02 -25.37 -11.53
N PHE A 863 -8.69 -25.43 -11.66
CA PHE A 863 -8.10 -26.18 -12.78
C PHE A 863 -8.46 -27.67 -12.69
N GLU A 864 -8.45 -28.22 -11.48
CA GLU A 864 -8.77 -29.62 -11.24
C GLU A 864 -10.23 -29.92 -11.58
N ASP A 865 -11.16 -29.03 -11.21
CA ASP A 865 -12.56 -29.16 -11.59
C ASP A 865 -12.76 -28.97 -13.09
N CYS A 866 -12.00 -28.09 -13.73
CA CYS A 866 -12.00 -27.93 -15.19
C CYS A 866 -11.57 -29.24 -15.89
N ALA A 867 -10.48 -29.85 -15.44
CA ALA A 867 -10.02 -31.15 -15.93
C ALA A 867 -11.05 -32.25 -15.65
N LYS A 868 -11.69 -32.24 -14.47
CA LYS A 868 -12.77 -33.16 -14.11
C LYS A 868 -13.97 -33.05 -15.04
N GLN A 869 -14.45 -31.83 -15.31
CA GLN A 869 -15.57 -31.59 -16.22
C GLN A 869 -15.28 -32.12 -17.63
N CYS A 870 -14.03 -31.98 -18.09
CA CYS A 870 -13.62 -32.56 -19.37
C CYS A 870 -13.54 -34.09 -19.33
N SER A 871 -12.94 -34.67 -18.28
CA SER A 871 -12.74 -36.13 -18.16
C SER A 871 -14.03 -36.91 -17.93
N LEU A 872 -15.00 -36.29 -17.27
CA LEU A 872 -16.28 -36.90 -16.93
C LEU A 872 -17.40 -36.50 -17.87
N ASP A 873 -17.13 -35.76 -18.96
CA ASP A 873 -18.15 -35.38 -19.94
C ASP A 873 -18.86 -36.65 -20.46
N PRO A 874 -20.13 -36.90 -20.06
CA PRO A 874 -20.82 -38.14 -20.35
C PRO A 874 -21.13 -38.30 -21.84
N ALA A 875 -21.04 -37.22 -22.61
CA ALA A 875 -21.19 -37.24 -24.06
C ALA A 875 -19.87 -37.51 -24.80
N GLY A 876 -18.72 -37.54 -24.10
CA GLY A 876 -17.40 -37.70 -24.69
C GLY A 876 -17.05 -36.63 -25.71
N ARG A 877 -17.64 -35.43 -25.58
CA ARG A 877 -17.41 -34.32 -26.50
C ARG A 877 -16.13 -33.59 -26.13
N CYS A 878 -15.83 -33.44 -24.85
CA CYS A 878 -14.60 -32.78 -24.42
C CYS A 878 -13.36 -33.61 -24.76
N LYS A 879 -12.52 -33.09 -25.66
CA LYS A 879 -11.22 -33.69 -26.04
C LYS A 879 -10.04 -32.93 -25.43
N SER A 880 -10.26 -31.68 -25.05
CA SER A 880 -9.25 -30.76 -24.56
C SER A 880 -9.94 -29.61 -23.82
N PHE A 881 -9.20 -28.79 -23.09
CA PHE A 881 -9.76 -27.57 -22.51
C PHE A 881 -8.72 -26.45 -22.47
N ASN A 882 -9.16 -25.19 -22.45
CA ASN A 882 -8.33 -24.07 -22.05
C ASN A 882 -8.67 -23.71 -20.62
N PHE A 883 -7.66 -23.64 -19.77
CA PHE A 883 -7.82 -23.08 -18.45
C PHE A 883 -7.16 -21.71 -18.44
N CYS A 884 -8.01 -20.70 -18.26
CA CYS A 884 -7.62 -19.33 -18.06
C CYS A 884 -7.66 -19.07 -16.56
N PRO A 885 -6.51 -19.08 -15.86
CA PRO A 885 -6.46 -18.67 -14.46
C PRO A 885 -7.03 -17.26 -14.23
N GLY A 886 -7.04 -16.41 -15.27
CA GLY A 886 -7.46 -15.02 -15.19
C GLY A 886 -6.39 -14.17 -14.49
N ASP A 887 -6.42 -12.86 -14.73
CA ASP A 887 -5.70 -11.93 -13.86
C ASP A 887 -6.55 -11.62 -12.62
N ASP A 888 -7.90 -11.64 -12.71
CA ASP A 888 -8.82 -11.39 -11.60
C ASP A 888 -10.23 -11.98 -11.91
N GLY A 889 -10.88 -12.67 -10.97
CA GLY A 889 -12.36 -12.74 -10.96
C GLY A 889 -13.01 -13.59 -12.06
N PRO A 890 -14.18 -13.19 -12.60
CA PRO A 890 -14.99 -14.00 -13.53
C PRO A 890 -14.24 -14.42 -14.82
N ASP A 891 -13.04 -13.88 -15.05
CA ASP A 891 -12.10 -14.26 -16.09
C ASP A 891 -11.37 -15.57 -15.81
N ARG A 892 -11.43 -16.09 -14.58
CA ARG A 892 -11.03 -17.47 -14.29
C ARG A 892 -12.05 -18.39 -14.94
N LYS A 893 -11.74 -18.83 -16.15
CA LYS A 893 -12.63 -19.63 -16.98
C LYS A 893 -11.98 -20.91 -17.45
N CYS A 894 -12.77 -21.97 -17.47
CA CYS A 894 -12.49 -23.20 -18.17
C CYS A 894 -13.27 -23.20 -19.47
N VAL A 895 -12.57 -23.36 -20.60
CA VAL A 895 -13.18 -23.49 -21.92
C VAL A 895 -13.01 -24.95 -22.34
N LEU A 896 -14.06 -25.75 -22.21
CA LEU A 896 -14.06 -27.15 -22.63
C LEU A 896 -14.17 -27.21 -24.15
N ASN A 897 -13.20 -27.84 -24.82
CA ASN A 897 -13.13 -27.94 -26.26
C ASN A 897 -13.53 -29.33 -26.74
N SER A 898 -14.30 -29.35 -27.83
CA SER A 898 -14.61 -30.53 -28.63
C SER A 898 -13.47 -31.03 -29.52
N LEU A 899 -12.39 -30.25 -29.63
CA LEU A 899 -11.24 -30.49 -30.49
C LEU A 899 -9.94 -30.58 -29.66
N SER A 900 -8.96 -31.37 -30.13
CA SER A 900 -7.61 -31.47 -29.55
C SER A 900 -6.54 -30.98 -30.54
N ILE A 901 -5.30 -30.82 -30.07
CA ILE A 901 -4.14 -30.45 -30.90
C ILE A 901 -3.87 -31.47 -32.02
N ASN A 902 -4.28 -32.73 -31.80
CA ASN A 902 -4.16 -33.82 -32.77
C ASN A 902 -5.23 -33.73 -33.89
N ASP A 903 -6.28 -32.93 -33.70
CA ASP A 903 -7.33 -32.68 -34.70
C ASP A 903 -7.01 -31.45 -35.59
N LEU A 904 -5.84 -30.81 -35.41
CA LEU A 904 -5.46 -29.60 -36.14
C LEU A 904 -5.21 -29.87 -37.63
N GLY A 905 -6.19 -29.53 -38.47
CA GLY A 905 -6.01 -29.30 -39.91
C GLY A 905 -5.36 -27.94 -40.21
N LYS A 906 -5.01 -27.71 -41.49
CA LYS A 906 -4.28 -26.52 -41.99
C LYS A 906 -4.92 -25.15 -41.72
N ASP A 907 -6.17 -25.09 -41.27
CA ASP A 907 -6.96 -23.85 -41.22
C ASP A 907 -7.38 -23.38 -39.79
N MET A 908 -6.99 -24.08 -38.71
CA MET A 908 -7.31 -23.65 -37.33
C MET A 908 -6.09 -23.12 -36.58
N LYS A 909 -6.26 -21.98 -35.90
CA LYS A 909 -5.20 -21.25 -35.19
C LYS A 909 -5.48 -21.21 -33.70
N LEU A 910 -4.44 -21.40 -32.89
CA LEU A 910 -4.48 -21.03 -31.48
C LEU A 910 -4.63 -19.50 -31.41
N LYS A 911 -5.66 -19.01 -30.72
CA LYS A 911 -5.82 -17.59 -30.46
C LYS A 911 -4.82 -17.18 -29.38
N ASP A 912 -3.99 -16.19 -29.72
CA ASP A 912 -3.00 -15.67 -28.77
C ASP A 912 -3.71 -15.06 -27.57
N SER A 913 -3.42 -15.57 -26.37
CA SER A 913 -4.04 -15.16 -25.12
C SER A 913 -2.98 -15.03 -24.05
N LYS A 914 -2.92 -13.86 -23.39
CA LYS A 914 -1.87 -13.56 -22.41
C LYS A 914 -1.96 -14.40 -21.14
N ASN A 915 -3.13 -14.98 -20.82
CA ASN A 915 -3.42 -15.55 -19.49
C ASN A 915 -4.10 -16.93 -19.55
N CYS A 916 -4.08 -17.62 -20.68
CA CYS A 916 -4.74 -18.92 -20.83
C CYS A 916 -3.77 -20.00 -21.27
N TYR A 917 -3.98 -21.20 -20.74
CA TYR A 917 -3.19 -22.38 -21.04
C TYR A 917 -4.09 -23.44 -21.66
N PHE A 918 -3.64 -24.01 -22.77
CA PHE A 918 -4.33 -25.10 -23.44
C PHE A 918 -3.91 -26.44 -22.84
N TYR A 919 -4.86 -27.36 -22.69
CA TYR A 919 -4.67 -28.71 -22.17
C TYR A 919 -5.34 -29.72 -23.09
N PHE A 920 -4.68 -30.83 -23.37
CA PHE A 920 -5.19 -31.91 -24.21
C PHE A 920 -4.91 -33.27 -23.58
N GLN A 921 -5.76 -34.26 -23.82
CA GLN A 921 -5.63 -35.57 -23.18
C GLN A 921 -4.34 -36.30 -23.60
N GLN A 922 -3.76 -37.08 -22.69
CA GLN A 922 -2.59 -37.93 -23.00
C GLN A 922 -2.99 -39.14 -23.86
N ASP A 923 -2.16 -39.55 -24.82
CA ASP A 923 -2.51 -40.58 -25.84
C ASP A 923 -2.95 -41.92 -25.25
N HIS A 924 -2.45 -42.31 -24.08
CA HIS A 924 -2.84 -43.54 -23.40
C HIS A 924 -4.16 -43.43 -22.63
N VAL A 925 -4.65 -42.22 -22.33
CA VAL A 925 -5.91 -41.98 -21.60
C VAL A 925 -7.13 -42.43 -22.42
N ASN A 926 -7.09 -42.29 -23.75
CA ASN A 926 -8.17 -42.72 -24.63
C ASN A 926 -8.40 -44.25 -24.63
N ASP A 927 -7.34 -45.04 -24.43
CA ASP A 927 -7.45 -46.51 -24.28
C ASP A 927 -8.11 -46.89 -22.93
N PHE A 928 -8.00 -46.05 -21.89
CA PHE A 928 -8.62 -46.24 -20.58
C PHE A 928 -10.09 -45.74 -20.49
N ILE A 929 -10.48 -44.75 -21.31
CA ILE A 929 -11.82 -44.11 -21.23
C ILE A 929 -12.90 -44.92 -21.97
N HIS A 930 -12.56 -45.67 -23.02
CA HIS A 930 -13.55 -46.32 -23.91
C HIS A 930 -13.69 -47.86 -23.77
N TYR A 931 -13.14 -48.47 -22.72
CA TYR A 931 -13.11 -49.95 -22.58
C TYR A 931 -14.50 -50.62 -22.46
N ASN A 932 -15.58 -49.88 -22.15
CA ASN A 932 -16.91 -50.47 -21.95
C ASN A 932 -17.74 -50.73 -23.23
N GLN A 933 -17.25 -50.44 -24.43
CA GLN A 933 -18.04 -50.67 -25.66
C GLN A 933 -17.67 -51.94 -26.44
N LYS A 934 -16.73 -52.77 -25.97
CA LYS A 934 -16.32 -53.99 -26.68
C LYS A 934 -16.31 -55.25 -25.80
N GLN A 935 -17.42 -55.53 -25.13
CA GLN A 935 -17.82 -56.92 -24.83
C GLN A 935 -18.99 -57.34 -25.73
N ALA A 936 -18.73 -57.38 -27.04
CA ALA A 936 -19.49 -58.18 -28.00
C ALA A 936 -18.76 -58.16 -29.34
N LEU A 937 -17.86 -59.12 -29.57
CA LEU A 937 -17.60 -59.80 -30.85
C LEU A 937 -16.22 -60.46 -30.79
N ALA A 938 -16.23 -61.78 -30.91
CA ALA A 938 -15.03 -62.58 -31.11
C ALA A 938 -14.37 -62.25 -32.46
N ALA A 939 -13.07 -61.88 -32.41
CA ALA A 939 -12.01 -61.94 -33.44
C ALA A 939 -12.24 -61.22 -34.81
N PRO A 940 -11.20 -60.91 -35.63
CA PRO A 940 -9.78 -61.26 -35.54
C PRO A 940 -8.82 -60.05 -35.62
N ALA A 941 -7.53 -60.32 -35.37
CA ALA A 941 -6.43 -59.38 -35.59
C ALA A 941 -6.41 -58.85 -37.04
N LYS A 942 -6.29 -57.53 -37.22
CA LYS A 942 -5.96 -56.94 -38.52
C LYS A 942 -4.47 -57.13 -38.80
N GLY A 943 -4.17 -58.22 -39.49
CA GLY A 943 -2.93 -58.37 -40.24
C GLY A 943 -2.88 -57.41 -41.44
N TYR A 944 -1.67 -57.28 -41.98
CA TYR A 944 -1.35 -56.60 -43.24
C TYR A 944 -2.35 -56.97 -44.36
N THR A 945 -2.79 -55.96 -45.12
CA THR A 945 -3.63 -56.18 -46.30
C THR A 945 -2.97 -57.16 -47.26
N SER A 946 -3.72 -58.14 -47.77
CA SER A 946 -3.26 -59.20 -48.69
C SER A 946 -2.60 -58.68 -49.98
N GLY A 947 -2.86 -57.43 -50.39
CA GLY A 947 -2.16 -56.78 -51.49
C GLY A 947 -0.78 -56.21 -51.13
N GLY A 948 -0.60 -55.73 -49.89
CA GLY A 948 0.64 -55.11 -49.43
C GLY A 948 1.75 -56.13 -49.15
N LEU A 949 1.39 -57.30 -48.57
CA LEU A 949 2.35 -58.36 -48.31
C LEU A 949 2.77 -59.08 -49.62
N GLY A 950 1.85 -59.19 -50.59
CA GLY A 950 2.16 -59.66 -51.94
C GLY A 950 3.12 -58.72 -52.68
N GLY A 951 2.88 -57.41 -52.64
CA GLY A 951 3.75 -56.42 -53.29
C GLY A 951 5.16 -56.36 -52.69
N LEU A 952 5.29 -56.52 -51.36
CA LEU A 952 6.59 -56.51 -50.68
C LEU A 952 7.37 -57.80 -50.94
N LEU A 953 6.70 -58.95 -51.00
CA LEU A 953 7.30 -60.25 -51.27
C LEU A 953 7.73 -60.38 -52.75
N PHE A 954 6.91 -59.89 -53.70
CA PHE A 954 7.29 -59.77 -55.12
C PHE A 954 8.39 -58.71 -55.32
N GLY A 955 8.33 -57.59 -54.61
CA GLY A 955 9.35 -56.54 -54.66
C GLY A 955 10.72 -57.05 -54.21
N MET A 956 10.78 -57.78 -53.09
CA MET A 956 12.02 -58.38 -52.59
C MET A 956 12.52 -59.54 -53.46
N LEU A 957 11.64 -60.32 -54.08
CA LEU A 957 12.02 -61.34 -55.06
C LEU A 957 12.64 -60.73 -56.32
N ILE A 958 12.05 -59.64 -56.85
CA ILE A 958 12.60 -58.93 -58.01
C ILE A 958 13.93 -58.28 -57.65
N LEU A 959 14.03 -57.62 -56.49
CA LEU A 959 15.29 -57.03 -56.01
C LEU A 959 16.37 -58.10 -55.85
N GLY A 960 16.02 -59.26 -55.27
CA GLY A 960 16.91 -60.40 -55.12
C GLY A 960 17.35 -61.01 -56.45
N LEU A 961 16.47 -61.04 -57.46
CA LEU A 961 16.79 -61.52 -58.80
C LEU A 961 17.71 -60.53 -59.54
N VAL A 962 17.48 -59.22 -59.39
CA VAL A 962 18.35 -58.18 -59.96
C VAL A 962 19.74 -58.22 -59.32
N PHE A 963 19.83 -58.30 -57.98
CA PHE A 963 21.11 -58.44 -57.30
C PHE A 963 21.78 -59.79 -57.58
N GLY A 964 21.01 -60.87 -57.74
CA GLY A 964 21.50 -62.18 -58.13
C GLY A 964 22.08 -62.20 -59.55
N VAL A 965 21.43 -61.56 -60.52
CA VAL A 965 21.94 -61.43 -61.90
C VAL A 965 23.14 -60.49 -61.96
N ALA A 966 23.12 -59.37 -61.25
CA ALA A 966 24.28 -58.48 -61.14
C ALA A 966 25.47 -59.17 -60.47
N GLY A 967 25.24 -59.92 -59.40
CA GLY A 967 26.26 -60.72 -58.71
C GLY A 967 26.79 -61.86 -59.58
N PHE A 968 25.94 -62.57 -60.32
CA PHE A 968 26.33 -63.65 -61.22
C PHE A 968 27.08 -63.14 -62.46
N THR A 969 26.70 -62.00 -63.03
CA THR A 969 27.42 -61.37 -64.14
C THR A 969 28.76 -60.79 -63.69
N ALA A 970 28.82 -60.16 -62.51
CA ALA A 970 30.09 -59.73 -61.91
C ALA A 970 30.99 -60.95 -61.62
N PHE A 971 30.45 -62.01 -61.03
CA PHE A 971 31.20 -63.23 -60.72
C PHE A 971 31.72 -63.93 -61.98
N ASN A 972 30.91 -64.05 -63.04
CA ASN A 972 31.37 -64.61 -64.32
C ASN A 972 32.34 -63.69 -65.06
N TYR A 973 32.19 -62.37 -64.97
CA TYR A 973 33.14 -61.41 -65.52
C TYR A 973 34.50 -61.48 -64.80
N PHE A 974 34.51 -61.67 -63.47
CA PHE A 974 35.74 -61.89 -62.72
C PHE A 974 36.32 -63.30 -62.90
N ARG A 975 35.48 -64.32 -63.12
CA ARG A 975 35.91 -65.69 -63.41
C ARG A 975 36.46 -65.84 -64.83
N SER A 976 35.90 -65.16 -65.84
CA SER A 976 36.40 -65.19 -67.22
C SER A 976 37.76 -64.51 -67.40
N ARG A 977 38.14 -63.62 -66.47
CA ARG A 977 39.49 -63.03 -66.40
C ARG A 977 40.52 -63.88 -65.65
N ARG A 978 40.12 -64.98 -65.00
CA ARG A 978 41.02 -65.84 -64.20
C ARG A 978 41.21 -67.28 -64.73
N GLY A 979 40.65 -67.63 -65.89
CA GLY A 979 40.89 -68.93 -66.54
C GLY A 979 41.37 -68.76 -67.98
N GLY A 980 42.69 -68.81 -68.18
CA GLY A 980 43.28 -69.04 -69.50
C GLY A 980 43.22 -70.52 -69.88
N ALA A 981 43.20 -70.77 -71.19
CA ALA A 981 43.37 -72.05 -71.88
C ALA A 981 42.29 -73.14 -71.62
N ASP A 982 41.37 -73.32 -72.58
CA ASP A 982 41.38 -74.45 -73.52
C ASP A 982 40.06 -74.59 -74.30
N ASN A 983 40.23 -74.99 -75.56
CA ASN A 983 39.19 -75.33 -76.54
C ASN A 983 38.17 -76.33 -76.00
N THR A 984 36.88 -76.16 -76.33
CA THR A 984 36.07 -77.25 -76.92
C THR A 984 34.72 -76.73 -77.43
N THR A 985 34.41 -77.13 -78.65
CA THR A 985 33.18 -76.90 -79.42
C THR A 985 32.19 -78.03 -79.20
N VAL A 986 30.89 -77.75 -79.06
CA VAL A 986 29.82 -78.76 -79.33
C VAL A 986 28.61 -78.10 -80.00
N ARG A 987 28.13 -78.80 -81.04
CA ARG A 987 27.09 -78.45 -82.01
C ARG A 987 25.65 -78.64 -81.49
N PHE A 988 24.72 -77.90 -82.08
CA PHE A 988 23.27 -78.09 -82.03
C PHE A 988 22.78 -79.28 -82.86
N MET A 989 21.69 -79.94 -82.45
CA MET A 989 20.62 -80.43 -83.35
C MET A 989 19.28 -80.74 -82.65
N ARG A 990 18.27 -79.94 -83.04
CA ARG A 990 16.83 -80.13 -83.31
C ARG A 990 16.09 -81.42 -82.90
N HIS A 991 14.85 -81.26 -82.42
CA HIS A 991 13.73 -82.14 -82.76
C HIS A 991 12.41 -81.34 -82.88
N GLU A 992 11.89 -81.28 -84.11
CA GLU A 992 10.47 -81.07 -84.54
C GLU A 992 9.63 -82.31 -84.17
N ASP A 993 8.30 -82.39 -84.11
CA ASP A 993 7.19 -81.53 -84.50
C ASP A 993 5.88 -82.13 -83.92
N ASN A 994 4.86 -81.28 -83.88
CA ASN A 994 3.41 -81.51 -84.09
C ASN A 994 2.58 -82.43 -83.18
N SER A 995 1.66 -81.80 -82.45
CA SER A 995 0.21 -81.81 -82.77
C SER A 995 -0.52 -80.66 -82.09
#